data_AF-A0A0V0QPI8-F1
#
_entry.id   AF-A0A0V0QPI8-F1
#
_cell.length_a   1.000
_cell.length_b   1.000
_cell.length_c   1.000
_cell.angle_alpha   90.00
_cell.angle_beta   90.00
_cell.angle_gamma   90.00
#
_symmetry.space_group_name_H-M   'P 1'
#
loop_
_entity.id
_entity.type
_entity.pdbx_description
1 polymer ?
#
loop_
_entity_poly.entity_id
_entity_poly.type
_entity_poly.pdbx_seq_one_letter_code
_entity_poly.pdbx_strand_id
1 'polypeptide(L)'
;MIRNSKELQFLNNDFQNNSNDKTNGGCLQLNKCESILIYQQNFYKNIGGSIGGGAIYIIQSEQISIKNSTFEENNSILNGGAITLLQSSKIQIFDSDFLYNTALKGDGGGIAITQKTSYINITNCNFEGNAGINGGALYLETNTYIYVKQCIFSKNDAFTIGSGNGGAIRGFTISKFQIINSQFLQNNAGTNGGAISLDTCQDIHFEQIYASANQGFKGAILDAFRASNFTFIKLIADNNFAGLWGGVLSYFNSYDESLFDDFYLTNNHAKGYAGAFITGYNYKSSIKFQNFYVYNSTTSTLGGAFFDLFSLNSFYNNIVFEQNLAKSGQGGDIKFKLGENIYLNNVTSLNSGAVYGGSLSVEVTTGIISIQNCKFYSQSEILSFAYIIILDYFQNAVIKNTFVENLKKNDNVKDYIGGLSFYQGNDIEIINTQIINTYGTSGAGIIAQKCNNILLQNISVEKSYALSYGGAIFIKDLNQAIMETIKISNCFSKEIGGGISVQNLNYLSINKNSVIENNISDMGNEYSSKGGGCFLYKILTLIIQESIFYNNQANLKGGAIYMSDIQNIQLIDSYFEQNQVIFDNETDLKLKIDSYVISQGGALFIQTGSYLKLFLTINNCHFTNNKAANGGGLFLFQNYQTFVLVKEYDQNIFEKNYADIGSGIRYIGEDDQNQIIQYYLEKRSVFTDNVGLIYSDPIIQGFKRNERIQSENSLTFELCPEGSFLQNGGEPVCEICGISANCIGGYNLPTPRKHYWRDTENSQETLEFYYCSNDPEKCLFKSLRQNKILYFRAIQNGFAIVMGYLGVGMIDMQLKQITCVQVGDNYYNLLPQAFACSSDFYNKTIVPISLIFLTIQIAFVSNNDSTV
;
A
#
# COMPACT_ATOMS: atom_id res chain seq x y z
N MET A 1 19.81 -45.12 58.29
CA MET A 1 18.66 -45.71 57.55
C MET A 1 17.58 -46.09 58.54
N ILE A 2 16.34 -45.67 58.32
CA ILE A 2 15.17 -46.00 59.15
C ILE A 2 14.10 -46.65 58.26
N ARG A 3 13.41 -47.69 58.76
CA ARG A 3 12.40 -48.45 57.99
C ARG A 3 11.14 -48.74 58.81
N ASN A 4 9.99 -48.84 58.14
CA ASN A 4 8.72 -49.31 58.72
C ASN A 4 8.26 -48.55 59.97
N SER A 5 8.50 -47.24 60.03
CA SER A 5 8.06 -46.41 61.16
C SER A 5 6.66 -45.86 60.91
N LYS A 6 5.84 -45.79 61.96
CA LYS A 6 4.55 -45.08 61.90
C LYS A 6 4.75 -43.56 61.85
N GLU A 7 5.66 -43.06 62.67
CA GLU A 7 5.91 -41.63 62.78
C GLU A 7 7.40 -41.37 62.98
N LEU A 8 7.95 -40.43 62.23
CA LEU A 8 9.33 -39.96 62.36
C LEU A 8 9.34 -38.44 62.35
N GLN A 9 10.01 -37.84 63.34
CA GLN A 9 10.18 -36.40 63.42
C GLN A 9 11.67 -36.08 63.57
N PHE A 10 12.17 -35.19 62.73
CA PHE A 10 13.49 -34.59 62.81
C PHE A 10 13.30 -33.11 63.09
N LEU A 11 13.73 -32.65 64.27
CA LEU A 11 13.47 -31.31 64.79
C LEU A 11 14.79 -30.65 65.20
N ASN A 12 15.07 -29.44 64.70
CA ASN A 12 16.23 -28.61 65.06
C ASN A 12 17.60 -29.31 65.03
N ASN A 13 17.96 -29.97 63.92
CA ASN A 13 19.29 -30.60 63.80
C ASN A 13 20.07 -30.01 62.63
N ASP A 14 21.39 -30.20 62.71
CA ASP A 14 22.36 -29.77 61.72
C ASP A 14 23.15 -30.99 61.24
N PHE A 15 23.01 -31.31 59.95
CA PHE A 15 23.63 -32.44 59.28
C PHE A 15 24.62 -31.93 58.23
N GLN A 16 25.90 -31.92 58.59
CA GLN A 16 26.96 -31.37 57.76
C GLN A 16 27.95 -32.43 57.26
N ASN A 17 28.38 -32.32 56.01
CA ASN A 17 29.49 -33.11 55.44
C ASN A 17 29.31 -34.64 55.54
N ASN A 18 28.08 -35.15 55.50
CA ASN A 18 27.84 -36.60 55.49
C ASN A 18 28.01 -37.14 54.07
N SER A 19 28.74 -38.25 53.89
CA SER A 19 29.03 -38.83 52.57
C SER A 19 28.63 -40.30 52.50
N ASN A 20 27.95 -40.70 51.42
CA ASN A 20 27.61 -42.09 51.13
C ASN A 20 27.82 -42.42 49.64
N ASP A 21 29.07 -42.59 49.23
CA ASP A 21 29.47 -42.63 47.82
C ASP A 21 29.05 -43.91 47.06
N LYS A 22 28.48 -44.91 47.75
CA LYS A 22 28.17 -46.21 47.15
C LYS A 22 26.78 -46.22 46.51
N THR A 23 25.73 -46.08 47.31
CA THR A 23 24.35 -46.24 46.81
C THR A 23 23.34 -45.30 47.48
N ASN A 24 23.32 -45.17 48.81
CA ASN A 24 22.18 -44.53 49.51
C ASN A 24 22.25 -43.00 49.58
N GLY A 25 21.24 -42.38 50.21
CA GLY A 25 21.24 -40.94 50.50
C GLY A 25 22.39 -40.54 51.44
N GLY A 26 22.91 -39.33 51.28
CA GLY A 26 24.14 -38.91 51.97
C GLY A 26 24.01 -38.80 53.48
N CYS A 27 22.85 -38.39 53.99
CA CYS A 27 22.58 -38.32 55.43
C CYS A 27 21.45 -39.26 55.86
N LEU A 28 20.23 -39.02 55.37
CA LEU A 28 19.03 -39.77 55.80
C LEU A 28 18.52 -40.69 54.69
N GLN A 29 18.19 -41.91 55.09
CA GLN A 29 17.46 -42.86 54.24
C GLN A 29 16.25 -43.39 54.99
N LEU A 30 15.06 -43.08 54.49
CA LEU A 30 13.77 -43.36 55.11
C LEU A 30 12.93 -44.24 54.17
N ASN A 31 12.44 -45.38 54.67
CA ASN A 31 11.77 -46.38 53.83
C ASN A 31 10.48 -46.87 54.49
N LYS A 32 9.36 -46.89 53.75
CA LYS A 32 8.07 -47.41 54.23
C LYS A 32 7.62 -46.78 55.55
N CYS A 33 7.71 -45.46 55.64
CA CYS A 33 7.24 -44.74 56.82
C CYS A 33 5.85 -44.16 56.54
N GLU A 34 4.93 -44.28 57.51
CA GLU A 34 3.56 -43.73 57.36
C GLU A 34 3.60 -42.19 57.42
N SER A 35 4.34 -41.62 58.38
CA SER A 35 4.50 -40.16 58.51
C SER A 35 5.93 -39.73 58.80
N ILE A 36 6.43 -38.73 58.06
CA ILE A 36 7.76 -38.13 58.20
C ILE A 36 7.60 -36.60 58.30
N LEU A 37 8.11 -36.02 59.38
CA LEU A 37 8.27 -34.58 59.57
C LEU A 37 9.76 -34.21 59.65
N ILE A 38 10.18 -33.30 58.78
CA ILE A 38 11.49 -32.66 58.77
C ILE A 38 11.24 -31.17 59.03
N TYR A 39 11.58 -30.69 60.22
CA TYR A 39 11.27 -29.34 60.66
C TYR A 39 12.51 -28.64 61.20
N GLN A 40 12.79 -27.44 60.69
CA GLN A 40 13.96 -26.65 61.14
C GLN A 40 15.26 -27.46 61.07
N GLN A 41 15.49 -28.13 59.95
CA GLN A 41 16.74 -28.87 59.72
C GLN A 41 17.69 -28.06 58.84
N ASN A 42 18.98 -28.18 59.11
CA ASN A 42 20.03 -27.74 58.20
C ASN A 42 20.77 -28.95 57.62
N PHE A 43 20.81 -29.07 56.30
CA PHE A 43 21.59 -30.08 55.58
C PHE A 43 22.62 -29.39 54.70
N TYR A 44 23.89 -29.43 55.12
CA TYR A 44 24.97 -28.71 54.47
C TYR A 44 26.05 -29.66 53.92
N LYS A 45 26.41 -29.53 52.64
CA LYS A 45 27.52 -30.29 52.03
C LYS A 45 27.43 -31.81 52.15
N ASN A 46 26.23 -32.38 52.10
CA ASN A 46 26.07 -33.83 52.13
C ASN A 46 26.20 -34.42 50.72
N ILE A 47 26.80 -35.61 50.63
CA ILE A 47 27.09 -36.31 49.38
C ILE A 47 26.37 -37.66 49.36
N GLY A 48 25.44 -37.81 48.42
CA GLY A 48 24.65 -39.02 48.19
C GLY A 48 25.22 -39.86 47.06
N GLY A 49 25.01 -41.18 47.15
CA GLY A 49 25.51 -42.16 46.20
C GLY A 49 24.67 -42.29 44.94
N SER A 50 24.77 -43.46 44.30
CA SER A 50 24.17 -43.72 42.99
C SER A 50 22.63 -43.83 42.96
N ILE A 51 21.91 -43.99 44.08
CA ILE A 51 20.44 -44.12 44.09
C ILE A 51 19.73 -43.18 45.07
N GLY A 52 20.46 -42.35 45.82
CA GLY A 52 19.89 -41.47 46.85
C GLY A 52 20.19 -39.98 46.62
N GLY A 53 19.37 -39.13 47.24
CA GLY A 53 19.63 -37.68 47.22
C GLY A 53 20.82 -37.29 48.09
N GLY A 54 21.42 -36.14 47.82
CA GLY A 54 22.65 -35.72 48.49
C GLY A 54 22.51 -35.61 50.00
N ALA A 55 21.36 -35.12 50.47
CA ALA A 55 21.00 -35.12 51.89
C ALA A 55 20.06 -36.29 52.24
N ILE A 56 18.95 -36.43 51.52
CA ILE A 56 17.84 -37.30 51.94
C ILE A 56 17.39 -38.21 50.78
N TYR A 57 17.14 -39.47 51.12
CA TYR A 57 16.48 -40.43 50.25
C TYR A 57 15.24 -41.06 50.92
N ILE A 58 14.05 -40.79 50.40
CA ILE A 58 12.78 -41.33 50.91
C ILE A 58 12.13 -42.24 49.88
N ILE A 59 11.71 -43.44 50.31
CA ILE A 59 11.09 -44.45 49.45
C ILE A 59 9.81 -44.99 50.08
N GLN A 60 8.75 -45.19 49.28
CA GLN A 60 7.55 -45.92 49.67
C GLN A 60 6.87 -45.38 50.94
N SER A 61 6.93 -44.07 51.18
CA SER A 61 6.39 -43.44 52.39
C SER A 61 5.12 -42.65 52.10
N GLU A 62 4.20 -42.56 53.05
CA GLU A 62 2.84 -42.06 52.77
C GLU A 62 2.72 -40.54 52.92
N GLN A 63 3.06 -40.00 54.08
CA GLN A 63 2.96 -38.57 54.38
C GLN A 63 4.33 -37.97 54.70
N ILE A 64 4.79 -37.05 53.86
CA ILE A 64 6.09 -36.39 54.01
C ILE A 64 5.86 -34.89 54.12
N SER A 65 6.34 -34.31 55.22
CA SER A 65 6.31 -32.87 55.44
C SER A 65 7.72 -32.33 55.73
N ILE A 66 8.19 -31.42 54.89
CA ILE A 66 9.44 -30.67 55.08
C ILE A 66 9.07 -29.21 55.28
N LYS A 67 9.59 -28.60 56.35
CA LYS A 67 9.19 -27.26 56.78
C LYS A 67 10.36 -26.49 57.37
N ASN A 68 10.45 -25.19 57.09
CA ASN A 68 11.43 -24.29 57.71
C ASN A 68 12.88 -24.82 57.65
N SER A 69 13.25 -25.53 56.58
CA SER A 69 14.53 -26.26 56.52
C SER A 69 15.41 -25.76 55.38
N THR A 70 16.72 -25.88 55.54
CA THR A 70 17.72 -25.45 54.56
C THR A 70 18.50 -26.66 54.06
N PHE A 71 18.62 -26.76 52.73
CA PHE A 71 19.43 -27.74 52.02
C PHE A 71 20.42 -26.97 51.16
N GLU A 72 21.68 -26.97 51.56
CA GLU A 72 22.71 -26.15 50.92
C GLU A 72 23.94 -26.97 50.51
N GLU A 73 24.43 -26.74 49.29
CA GLU A 73 25.63 -27.37 48.72
C GLU A 73 25.62 -28.91 48.77
N ASN A 74 24.45 -29.55 48.76
CA ASN A 74 24.36 -31.02 48.76
C ASN A 74 24.53 -31.56 47.33
N ASN A 75 25.19 -32.71 47.22
CA ASN A 75 25.54 -33.32 45.94
C ASN A 75 25.05 -34.76 45.86
N SER A 76 24.48 -35.17 44.74
CA SER A 76 24.23 -36.58 44.45
C SER A 76 24.85 -37.00 43.12
N ILE A 77 25.16 -38.30 42.97
CA ILE A 77 25.70 -38.82 41.71
C ILE A 77 24.61 -38.85 40.63
N LEU A 78 23.39 -39.28 40.95
CA LEU A 78 22.28 -39.36 40.00
C LEU A 78 21.21 -38.30 40.27
N ASN A 79 20.19 -38.59 41.07
CA ASN A 79 19.00 -37.75 41.18
C ASN A 79 18.94 -37.02 42.52
N GLY A 80 18.24 -35.88 42.56
CA GLY A 80 17.91 -35.16 43.77
C GLY A 80 19.15 -34.67 44.52
N GLY A 81 19.81 -33.62 44.03
CA GLY A 81 21.07 -33.15 44.63
C GLY A 81 20.94 -32.86 46.13
N ALA A 82 19.76 -32.44 46.61
CA ALA A 82 19.40 -32.50 48.03
C ALA A 82 18.52 -33.72 48.38
N ILE A 83 17.38 -33.88 47.71
CA ILE A 83 16.35 -34.84 48.11
C ILE A 83 15.90 -35.69 46.93
N THR A 84 15.89 -37.02 47.12
CA THR A 84 15.19 -37.94 46.21
C THR A 84 13.98 -38.56 46.92
N LEU A 85 12.81 -38.47 46.29
CA LEU A 85 11.54 -39.04 46.74
C LEU A 85 11.04 -40.06 45.70
N LEU A 86 10.90 -41.32 46.09
CA LEU A 86 10.46 -42.41 45.22
C LEU A 86 9.19 -43.09 45.77
N GLN A 87 8.16 -43.28 44.94
CA GLN A 87 6.95 -44.04 45.30
C GLN A 87 6.28 -43.55 46.59
N SER A 88 6.29 -42.24 46.82
CA SER A 88 5.76 -41.63 48.05
C SER A 88 4.49 -40.83 47.75
N SER A 89 3.47 -40.94 48.62
CA SER A 89 2.09 -40.55 48.27
C SER A 89 1.83 -39.05 48.37
N LYS A 90 1.94 -38.46 49.56
CA LYS A 90 1.62 -37.05 49.85
C LYS A 90 2.88 -36.32 50.31
N ILE A 91 3.35 -35.39 49.48
CA ILE A 91 4.57 -34.61 49.73
C ILE A 91 4.19 -33.15 49.93
N GLN A 92 4.62 -32.57 51.04
CA GLN A 92 4.40 -31.16 51.34
C GLN A 92 5.71 -30.50 51.79
N ILE A 93 6.10 -29.43 51.11
CA ILE A 93 7.33 -28.67 51.37
C ILE A 93 6.93 -27.21 51.56
N PHE A 94 7.26 -26.64 52.71
CA PHE A 94 6.92 -25.27 53.05
C PHE A 94 8.12 -24.50 53.57
N ASP A 95 8.20 -23.22 53.23
CA ASP A 95 9.08 -22.26 53.92
C ASP A 95 10.54 -22.76 53.97
N SER A 96 11.03 -23.37 52.89
CA SER A 96 12.32 -24.08 52.88
C SER A 96 13.21 -23.64 51.73
N ASP A 97 14.52 -23.69 51.95
CA ASP A 97 15.53 -23.22 51.03
C ASP A 97 16.35 -24.39 50.45
N PHE A 98 16.50 -24.40 49.14
CA PHE A 98 17.32 -25.33 48.38
C PHE A 98 18.36 -24.53 47.60
N LEU A 99 19.58 -24.47 48.13
CA LEU A 99 20.63 -23.58 47.65
C LEU A 99 21.81 -24.39 47.11
N TYR A 100 22.20 -24.14 45.87
CA TYR A 100 23.43 -24.65 45.25
C TYR A 100 23.57 -26.18 45.31
N ASN A 101 22.47 -26.93 45.27
CA ASN A 101 22.50 -28.39 45.29
C ASN A 101 22.68 -28.93 43.87
N THR A 102 23.43 -30.02 43.74
CA THR A 102 23.82 -30.55 42.42
C THR A 102 23.55 -32.04 42.29
N ALA A 103 22.89 -32.44 41.21
CA ALA A 103 22.77 -33.82 40.76
C ALA A 103 23.73 -34.04 39.58
N LEU A 104 24.90 -34.62 39.83
CA LEU A 104 26.06 -34.59 38.92
C LEU A 104 25.84 -35.31 37.58
N LYS A 105 24.96 -36.30 37.53
CA LYS A 105 24.67 -37.10 36.32
C LYS A 105 23.20 -37.52 36.21
N GLY A 106 22.29 -36.83 36.90
CA GLY A 106 20.86 -37.12 36.84
C GLY A 106 20.02 -35.90 37.13
N ASP A 107 18.78 -36.11 37.56
CA ASP A 107 17.73 -35.09 37.49
C ASP A 107 17.41 -34.46 38.84
N GLY A 108 16.89 -33.24 38.84
CA GLY A 108 16.45 -32.54 40.05
C GLY A 108 17.63 -32.09 40.92
N GLY A 109 18.32 -31.00 40.55
CA GLY A 109 19.47 -30.52 41.32
C GLY A 109 19.15 -30.23 42.78
N GLY A 110 17.95 -29.72 43.07
CA GLY A 110 17.41 -29.69 44.43
C GLY A 110 16.69 -30.99 44.76
N ILE A 111 15.56 -31.24 44.08
CA ILE A 111 14.63 -32.32 44.42
C ILE A 111 14.27 -33.12 43.18
N ALA A 112 14.33 -34.45 43.30
CA ALA A 112 13.77 -35.37 42.33
C ALA A 112 12.60 -36.15 42.94
N ILE A 113 11.43 -36.08 42.30
CA ILE A 113 10.21 -36.79 42.70
C ILE A 113 9.77 -37.69 41.54
N THR A 114 9.82 -39.01 41.76
CA THR A 114 9.52 -40.00 40.72
C THR A 114 8.59 -41.08 41.22
N GLN A 115 7.69 -41.53 40.33
CA GLN A 115 6.78 -42.67 40.48
C GLN A 115 5.80 -42.61 41.66
N LYS A 116 4.54 -43.01 41.43
CA LYS A 116 3.49 -43.26 42.45
C LYS A 116 3.40 -42.18 43.55
N THR A 117 3.11 -40.94 43.15
CA THR A 117 2.73 -39.85 44.06
C THR A 117 1.29 -39.46 43.79
N SER A 118 0.52 -39.13 44.83
CA SER A 118 -0.89 -38.70 44.73
C SER A 118 -1.08 -37.20 44.92
N TYR A 119 -0.13 -36.52 45.58
CA TYR A 119 -0.21 -35.08 45.81
C TYR A 119 1.16 -34.47 46.14
N ILE A 120 1.52 -33.36 45.48
CA ILE A 120 2.72 -32.56 45.76
C ILE A 120 2.30 -31.11 45.99
N ASN A 121 2.74 -30.54 47.11
CA ASN A 121 2.59 -29.12 47.40
C ASN A 121 3.93 -28.52 47.84
N ILE A 122 4.39 -27.52 47.10
CA ILE A 122 5.60 -26.77 47.38
C ILE A 122 5.18 -25.30 47.51
N THR A 123 5.27 -24.74 48.72
CA THR A 123 4.78 -23.38 48.97
C THR A 123 5.82 -22.56 49.72
N ASN A 124 6.03 -21.31 49.29
CA ASN A 124 6.94 -20.35 49.93
C ASN A 124 8.38 -20.88 50.05
N CYS A 125 8.89 -21.53 49.00
CA CYS A 125 10.24 -22.07 48.98
C CYS A 125 11.15 -21.30 48.03
N ASN A 126 12.44 -21.26 48.36
CA ASN A 126 13.48 -20.72 47.49
C ASN A 126 14.32 -21.87 46.89
N PHE A 127 14.50 -21.84 45.57
CA PHE A 127 15.40 -22.72 44.83
C PHE A 127 16.41 -21.85 44.09
N GLU A 128 17.61 -21.75 44.64
CA GLU A 128 18.68 -20.93 44.05
C GLU A 128 19.88 -21.78 43.64
N GLY A 129 20.37 -21.58 42.41
CA GLY A 129 21.66 -22.10 41.98
C GLY A 129 21.77 -23.62 41.91
N ASN A 130 20.64 -24.34 41.87
CA ASN A 130 20.64 -25.79 41.81
C ASN A 130 20.90 -26.28 40.38
N ALA A 131 21.61 -27.40 40.24
CA ALA A 131 22.00 -27.93 38.93
C ALA A 131 21.71 -29.43 38.78
N GLY A 132 21.13 -29.81 37.64
CA GLY A 132 20.84 -31.21 37.27
C GLY A 132 20.77 -31.37 35.75
N ILE A 133 20.60 -32.59 35.24
CA ILE A 133 20.40 -32.82 33.80
C ILE A 133 19.02 -32.30 33.38
N ASN A 134 17.95 -32.72 34.05
CA ASN A 134 16.61 -32.17 33.85
C ASN A 134 16.07 -31.61 35.16
N GLY A 135 15.40 -30.46 35.10
CA GLY A 135 14.89 -29.78 36.28
C GLY A 135 16.03 -29.35 37.19
N GLY A 136 16.77 -28.29 36.80
CA GLY A 136 17.94 -27.85 37.57
C GLY A 136 17.62 -27.65 39.06
N ALA A 137 16.39 -27.23 39.40
CA ALA A 137 15.87 -27.31 40.76
C ALA A 137 15.03 -28.57 41.01
N LEU A 138 13.99 -28.79 40.20
CA LEU A 138 12.92 -29.74 40.49
C LEU A 138 12.63 -30.63 39.29
N TYR A 139 12.76 -31.94 39.50
CA TYR A 139 12.34 -32.95 38.54
C TYR A 139 11.08 -33.69 39.02
N LEU A 140 10.05 -33.71 38.18
CA LEU A 140 8.73 -34.26 38.48
C LEU A 140 8.34 -35.28 37.40
N GLU A 141 8.36 -36.56 37.75
CA GLU A 141 7.92 -37.67 36.90
C GLU A 141 6.80 -38.47 37.59
N THR A 142 5.59 -37.94 37.55
CA THR A 142 4.46 -38.44 38.35
C THR A 142 3.12 -38.14 37.70
N ASN A 143 2.23 -39.13 37.62
CA ASN A 143 0.83 -38.96 37.19
C ASN A 143 -0.03 -38.46 38.36
N THR A 144 0.11 -37.19 38.73
CA THR A 144 -0.43 -36.65 40.00
C THR A 144 -0.85 -35.18 39.94
N TYR A 145 -1.32 -34.67 41.09
CA TYR A 145 -1.63 -33.27 41.33
C TYR A 145 -0.44 -32.51 41.93
N ILE A 146 0.03 -31.47 41.25
CA ILE A 146 1.18 -30.67 41.67
C ILE A 146 0.78 -29.21 41.83
N TYR A 147 1.09 -28.65 43.01
CA TYR A 147 0.86 -27.26 43.36
C TYR A 147 2.18 -26.61 43.78
N VAL A 148 2.60 -25.57 43.05
CA VAL A 148 3.75 -24.72 43.38
C VAL A 148 3.24 -23.31 43.62
N LYS A 149 3.48 -22.73 44.79
CA LYS A 149 2.92 -21.43 45.14
C LYS A 149 3.92 -20.54 45.88
N GLN A 150 4.00 -19.27 45.52
CA GLN A 150 4.84 -18.30 46.22
C GLN A 150 6.32 -18.71 46.26
N CYS A 151 6.79 -19.40 45.23
CA CYS A 151 8.18 -19.88 45.19
C CYS A 151 9.05 -18.98 44.32
N ILE A 152 10.35 -18.98 44.61
CA ILE A 152 11.37 -18.32 43.81
C ILE A 152 12.31 -19.38 43.25
N PHE A 153 12.46 -19.40 41.93
CA PHE A 153 13.43 -20.25 41.23
C PHE A 153 14.45 -19.32 40.55
N SER A 154 15.65 -19.24 41.10
CA SER A 154 16.69 -18.35 40.59
C SER A 154 17.98 -19.09 40.22
N LYS A 155 18.58 -18.74 39.08
CA LYS A 155 19.90 -19.25 38.63
C LYS A 155 20.01 -20.78 38.60
N ASN A 156 18.90 -21.50 38.45
CA ASN A 156 18.94 -22.95 38.36
C ASN A 156 19.34 -23.37 36.94
N ASP A 157 20.11 -24.43 36.84
CA ASP A 157 20.82 -24.77 35.62
C ASP A 157 20.63 -26.24 35.21
N ALA A 158 20.09 -26.42 34.01
CA ALA A 158 20.04 -27.70 33.31
C ALA A 158 21.02 -27.76 32.12
N PHE A 159 21.78 -26.70 31.88
CA PHE A 159 22.70 -26.62 30.74
C PHE A 159 24.05 -27.27 31.02
N THR A 160 24.75 -26.87 32.10
CA THR A 160 26.17 -27.22 32.29
C THR A 160 26.44 -28.70 32.45
N ILE A 161 25.51 -29.45 33.05
CA ILE A 161 25.71 -30.88 33.36
C ILE A 161 25.41 -31.78 32.17
N GLY A 162 24.39 -31.45 31.36
CA GLY A 162 23.94 -32.36 30.29
C GLY A 162 23.08 -31.73 29.20
N SER A 163 23.03 -30.40 29.12
CA SER A 163 22.18 -29.67 28.17
C SER A 163 20.71 -30.09 28.19
N GLY A 164 20.16 -30.50 29.33
CA GLY A 164 18.82 -31.06 29.40
C GLY A 164 17.71 -30.02 29.48
N ASN A 165 16.61 -30.38 30.15
CA ASN A 165 15.32 -29.70 30.01
C ASN A 165 14.87 -29.05 31.31
N GLY A 166 14.31 -27.83 31.24
CA GLY A 166 13.76 -27.13 32.40
C GLY A 166 14.84 -26.69 33.37
N GLY A 167 15.39 -25.49 33.19
CA GLY A 167 16.47 -25.00 34.06
C GLY A 167 16.05 -24.91 35.52
N ALA A 168 14.79 -24.60 35.80
CA ALA A 168 14.20 -24.75 37.13
C ALA A 168 13.41 -26.07 37.25
N ILE A 169 12.36 -26.24 36.46
CA ILE A 169 11.39 -27.32 36.62
C ILE A 169 11.28 -28.16 35.35
N ARG A 170 11.41 -29.48 35.49
CA ARG A 170 10.99 -30.45 34.47
C ARG A 170 9.78 -31.23 34.97
N GLY A 171 8.67 -31.14 34.24
CA GLY A 171 7.44 -31.90 34.51
C GLY A 171 7.09 -32.88 33.40
N PHE A 172 6.98 -34.16 33.70
CA PHE A 172 6.67 -35.23 32.74
C PHE A 172 5.48 -36.07 33.20
N THR A 173 4.48 -36.23 32.32
CA THR A 173 3.28 -37.06 32.56
C THR A 173 2.50 -36.64 33.82
N ILE A 174 2.13 -35.35 33.92
CA ILE A 174 1.43 -34.77 35.08
C ILE A 174 -0.07 -34.64 34.78
N SER A 175 -0.95 -35.04 35.72
CA SER A 175 -2.41 -34.97 35.52
C SER A 175 -2.98 -33.58 35.79
N LYS A 176 -2.39 -32.81 36.72
CA LYS A 176 -2.73 -31.41 36.98
C LYS A 176 -1.50 -30.67 37.48
N PHE A 177 -1.19 -29.53 36.86
CA PHE A 177 -0.06 -28.73 37.29
C PHE A 177 -0.44 -27.27 37.51
N GLN A 178 -0.29 -26.79 38.73
CA GLN A 178 -0.54 -25.40 39.09
C GLN A 178 0.72 -24.72 39.58
N ILE A 179 0.99 -23.52 39.06
CA ILE A 179 2.04 -22.63 39.53
C ILE A 179 1.42 -21.24 39.74
N ILE A 180 1.49 -20.72 40.96
CA ILE A 180 0.81 -19.48 41.33
C ILE A 180 1.76 -18.54 42.08
N ASN A 181 1.73 -17.24 41.76
CA ASN A 181 2.45 -16.19 42.48
C ASN A 181 3.95 -16.47 42.61
N SER A 182 4.60 -16.97 41.57
CA SER A 182 5.98 -17.48 41.64
C SER A 182 6.91 -16.75 40.67
N GLN A 183 8.21 -16.79 40.95
CA GLN A 183 9.24 -16.09 40.18
C GLN A 183 10.25 -17.06 39.55
N PHE A 184 10.62 -16.80 38.29
CA PHE A 184 11.64 -17.55 37.56
C PHE A 184 12.71 -16.59 37.02
N LEU A 185 13.89 -16.58 37.65
CA LEU A 185 14.93 -15.60 37.39
C LEU A 185 16.20 -16.30 36.92
N GLN A 186 16.75 -15.89 35.78
CA GLN A 186 18.09 -16.34 35.35
C GLN A 186 18.25 -17.87 35.26
N ASN A 187 17.18 -18.62 35.02
CA ASN A 187 17.27 -20.08 34.88
C ASN A 187 17.72 -20.43 33.45
N ASN A 188 18.49 -21.51 33.32
CA ASN A 188 19.14 -21.86 32.07
C ASN A 188 18.93 -23.33 31.70
N ALA A 189 18.57 -23.60 30.44
CA ALA A 189 18.42 -24.96 29.91
C ALA A 189 18.99 -25.09 28.50
N GLY A 190 19.54 -26.27 28.17
CA GLY A 190 20.21 -26.51 26.90
C GLY A 190 19.33 -26.96 25.74
N THR A 191 18.19 -27.60 26.01
CA THR A 191 17.38 -28.23 24.94
C THR A 191 15.96 -27.69 24.84
N ASN A 192 15.25 -27.51 25.96
CA ASN A 192 13.84 -27.09 25.98
C ASN A 192 13.68 -25.77 26.77
N GLY A 193 12.64 -25.68 27.60
CA GLY A 193 12.26 -24.51 28.39
C GLY A 193 13.35 -24.08 29.37
N GLY A 194 13.75 -22.80 29.32
CA GLY A 194 14.81 -22.27 30.18
C GLY A 194 14.45 -22.25 31.66
N ALA A 195 13.20 -21.95 32.01
CA ALA A 195 12.70 -22.11 33.37
C ALA A 195 11.93 -23.44 33.54
N ILE A 196 10.92 -23.68 32.71
CA ILE A 196 9.98 -24.79 32.86
C ILE A 196 9.91 -25.58 31.56
N SER A 197 10.06 -26.90 31.63
CA SER A 197 9.79 -27.80 30.50
C SER A 197 8.71 -28.82 30.87
N LEU A 198 7.62 -28.83 30.10
CA LEU A 198 6.49 -29.74 30.27
C LEU A 198 6.36 -30.67 29.07
N ASP A 199 6.11 -31.93 29.34
CA ASP A 199 5.77 -32.90 28.31
C ASP A 199 4.68 -33.84 28.80
N THR A 200 3.60 -33.95 28.02
CA THR A 200 2.45 -34.81 28.29
C THR A 200 1.80 -34.44 29.62
N CYS A 201 1.47 -33.16 29.81
CA CYS A 201 0.86 -32.64 31.04
C CYS A 201 -0.59 -32.17 30.77
N GLN A 202 -1.47 -32.35 31.74
CA GLN A 202 -2.89 -32.03 31.63
C GLN A 202 -3.29 -31.02 32.73
N ASP A 203 -4.41 -30.33 32.53
CA ASP A 203 -5.00 -29.37 33.46
C ASP A 203 -3.97 -28.40 34.04
N ILE A 204 -3.31 -27.65 33.15
CA ILE A 204 -2.24 -26.72 33.51
C ILE A 204 -2.85 -25.35 33.83
N HIS A 205 -2.61 -24.84 35.03
CA HIS A 205 -3.04 -23.50 35.46
C HIS A 205 -1.86 -22.71 36.03
N PHE A 206 -1.33 -21.78 35.25
CA PHE A 206 -0.28 -20.86 35.69
C PHE A 206 -0.87 -19.47 35.91
N GLU A 207 -0.54 -18.85 37.03
CA GLU A 207 -1.09 -17.55 37.37
C GLU A 207 -0.09 -16.65 38.10
N GLN A 208 -0.03 -15.37 37.71
CA GLN A 208 0.77 -14.35 38.39
C GLN A 208 2.25 -14.76 38.47
N ILE A 209 2.87 -14.93 37.30
CA ILE A 209 4.26 -15.32 37.17
C ILE A 209 5.10 -14.12 36.73
N TYR A 210 6.22 -13.92 37.42
CA TYR A 210 7.26 -12.98 36.99
C TYR A 210 8.48 -13.78 36.52
N ALA A 211 8.95 -13.50 35.30
CA ALA A 211 10.05 -14.24 34.72
C ALA A 211 11.02 -13.33 33.97
N SER A 212 12.29 -13.36 34.36
CA SER A 212 13.29 -12.48 33.77
C SER A 212 14.64 -13.16 33.55
N ALA A 213 15.29 -12.79 32.45
CA ALA A 213 16.64 -13.24 32.10
C ALA A 213 16.81 -14.76 32.01
N ASN A 214 15.72 -15.51 31.77
CA ASN A 214 15.82 -16.95 31.56
C ASN A 214 16.34 -17.26 30.16
N GLN A 215 17.06 -18.37 30.03
CA GLN A 215 17.68 -18.82 28.79
C GLN A 215 17.27 -20.25 28.49
N GLY A 216 16.66 -20.48 27.34
CA GLY A 216 16.29 -21.80 26.86
C GLY A 216 16.67 -21.97 25.40
N PHE A 217 16.61 -23.20 24.88
CA PHE A 217 16.80 -23.40 23.45
C PHE A 217 15.49 -23.28 22.68
N LYS A 218 14.37 -23.80 23.23
CA LYS A 218 13.03 -23.67 22.65
C LYS A 218 12.28 -22.46 23.20
N GLY A 219 11.69 -22.60 24.39
CA GLY A 219 11.08 -21.50 25.12
C GLY A 219 12.04 -20.97 26.17
N ALA A 220 12.24 -19.65 26.30
CA ALA A 220 13.12 -19.13 27.34
C ALA A 220 12.54 -19.33 28.75
N ILE A 221 11.23 -19.22 28.90
CA ILE A 221 10.52 -19.46 30.16
C ILE A 221 9.89 -20.83 30.12
N LEU A 222 9.03 -21.09 29.13
CA LEU A 222 8.24 -22.33 29.07
C LEU A 222 8.36 -23.00 27.71
N ASP A 223 8.67 -24.29 27.72
CA ASP A 223 8.42 -25.20 26.60
C ASP A 223 7.38 -26.24 27.03
N ALA A 224 6.23 -26.26 26.37
CA ALA A 224 5.12 -27.16 26.67
C ALA A 224 4.74 -27.98 25.43
N PHE A 225 4.93 -29.29 25.53
CA PHE A 225 4.67 -30.25 24.46
C PHE A 225 3.57 -31.23 24.86
N ARG A 226 2.59 -31.47 23.98
CA ARG A 226 1.45 -32.37 24.25
C ARG A 226 0.72 -32.01 25.55
N ALA A 227 0.52 -30.71 25.76
CA ALA A 227 -0.17 -30.19 26.92
C ALA A 227 -1.65 -29.93 26.62
N SER A 228 -2.55 -30.32 27.52
CA SER A 228 -4.01 -30.14 27.39
C SER A 228 -4.58 -29.26 28.48
N ASN A 229 -5.70 -28.60 28.17
CA ASN A 229 -6.42 -27.69 29.07
C ASN A 229 -5.47 -26.69 29.76
N PHE A 230 -4.75 -25.91 28.93
CA PHE A 230 -3.73 -24.99 29.43
C PHE A 230 -4.29 -23.58 29.57
N THR A 231 -4.37 -23.10 30.81
CA THR A 231 -4.65 -21.71 31.16
C THR A 231 -3.40 -21.07 31.76
N PHE A 232 -2.97 -19.93 31.21
CA PHE A 232 -1.91 -19.10 31.77
C PHE A 232 -2.36 -17.65 31.83
N ILE A 233 -2.49 -17.12 33.04
CA ILE A 233 -3.00 -15.78 33.30
C ILE A 233 -1.92 -14.95 34.00
N LYS A 234 -1.75 -13.67 33.65
CA LYS A 234 -0.85 -12.74 34.34
C LYS A 234 0.61 -13.17 34.31
N LEU A 235 1.24 -13.03 33.15
CA LEU A 235 2.68 -13.19 32.98
C LEU A 235 3.34 -11.83 32.75
N ILE A 236 4.36 -11.52 33.55
CA ILE A 236 5.31 -10.44 33.26
C ILE A 236 6.64 -11.08 32.88
N ALA A 237 7.07 -10.87 31.64
CA ALA A 237 8.28 -11.47 31.08
C ALA A 237 9.22 -10.42 30.50
N ASP A 238 10.42 -10.30 31.05
CA ASP A 238 11.43 -9.32 30.62
C ASP A 238 12.81 -9.92 30.36
N ASN A 239 13.44 -9.54 29.25
CA ASN A 239 14.83 -9.90 28.92
C ASN A 239 15.09 -11.41 28.82
N ASN A 240 14.10 -12.21 28.36
CA ASN A 240 14.30 -13.65 28.21
C ASN A 240 14.82 -14.00 26.80
N PHE A 241 15.63 -15.05 26.72
CA PHE A 241 16.34 -15.42 25.50
C PHE A 241 16.16 -16.89 25.11
N ALA A 242 15.75 -17.13 23.87
CA ALA A 242 15.64 -18.45 23.28
C ALA A 242 16.64 -18.67 22.14
N GLY A 243 17.27 -19.85 22.13
CA GLY A 243 18.24 -20.26 21.10
C GLY A 243 17.62 -20.53 19.72
N LEU A 244 16.34 -20.88 19.64
CA LEU A 244 15.68 -21.28 18.40
C LEU A 244 14.22 -20.83 18.31
N TRP A 245 13.40 -21.08 19.32
CA TRP A 245 11.95 -20.82 19.27
C TRP A 245 11.57 -19.62 20.16
N GLY A 246 10.31 -19.55 20.61
CA GLY A 246 9.75 -18.43 21.37
C GLY A 246 10.64 -17.89 22.49
N GLY A 247 11.04 -16.62 22.39
CA GLY A 247 11.84 -15.93 23.42
C GLY A 247 11.16 -15.82 24.79
N VAL A 248 9.89 -16.23 24.90
CA VAL A 248 9.14 -16.41 26.15
C VAL A 248 8.65 -17.86 26.21
N LEU A 249 7.88 -18.30 25.22
CA LEU A 249 7.11 -19.54 25.28
C LEU A 249 7.10 -20.32 23.96
N SER A 250 7.18 -21.64 24.07
CA SER A 250 6.96 -22.62 23.00
C SER A 250 5.82 -23.57 23.36
N TYR A 251 4.81 -23.68 22.50
CA TYR A 251 3.62 -24.52 22.73
C TYR A 251 3.23 -25.37 21.52
N PHE A 252 3.28 -26.69 21.67
CA PHE A 252 3.12 -27.62 20.55
C PHE A 252 2.25 -28.84 20.85
N ASN A 253 1.53 -29.30 19.83
CA ASN A 253 0.70 -30.52 19.85
C ASN A 253 -0.38 -30.50 20.94
N SER A 254 -1.08 -29.38 21.07
CA SER A 254 -2.26 -29.29 21.94
C SER A 254 -3.44 -30.08 21.37
N TYR A 255 -4.20 -30.72 22.26
CA TYR A 255 -5.40 -31.47 21.91
C TYR A 255 -6.70 -30.71 22.18
N ASP A 256 -6.67 -29.71 23.06
CA ASP A 256 -7.86 -29.02 23.60
C ASP A 256 -7.67 -27.50 23.66
N GLU A 257 -8.72 -26.75 23.99
CA GLU A 257 -8.64 -25.29 24.08
C GLU A 257 -7.56 -24.81 25.05
N SER A 258 -6.89 -23.71 24.69
CA SER A 258 -5.86 -23.08 25.52
C SER A 258 -6.09 -21.57 25.60
N LEU A 259 -5.89 -21.00 26.78
CA LEU A 259 -6.08 -19.59 27.08
C LEU A 259 -4.79 -19.00 27.66
N PHE A 260 -4.31 -17.96 27.00
CA PHE A 260 -3.26 -17.08 27.50
C PHE A 260 -3.86 -15.69 27.67
N ASP A 261 -3.79 -15.12 28.87
CA ASP A 261 -4.49 -13.87 29.22
C ASP A 261 -3.64 -12.95 30.11
N ASP A 262 -3.70 -11.64 29.87
CA ASP A 262 -3.08 -10.58 30.67
C ASP A 262 -1.55 -10.66 30.72
N PHE A 263 -0.89 -10.55 29.56
CA PHE A 263 0.57 -10.73 29.43
C PHE A 263 1.28 -9.42 29.10
N TYR A 264 2.35 -9.14 29.84
CA TYR A 264 3.23 -7.99 29.63
C TYR A 264 4.64 -8.50 29.29
N LEU A 265 5.02 -8.37 28.02
CA LEU A 265 6.23 -8.98 27.46
C LEU A 265 7.17 -7.90 26.93
N THR A 266 8.36 -7.77 27.51
CA THR A 266 9.34 -6.74 27.13
C THR A 266 10.71 -7.36 26.81
N ASN A 267 11.37 -6.89 25.75
CA ASN A 267 12.76 -7.22 25.45
C ASN A 267 13.04 -8.75 25.36
N ASN A 268 12.10 -9.51 24.82
CA ASN A 268 12.28 -10.96 24.68
C ASN A 268 12.83 -11.30 23.30
N HIS A 269 13.79 -12.23 23.24
CA HIS A 269 14.57 -12.44 22.04
C HIS A 269 14.67 -13.92 21.69
N ALA A 270 14.47 -14.23 20.42
CA ALA A 270 14.72 -15.54 19.86
C ALA A 270 15.78 -15.46 18.77
N LYS A 271 16.70 -16.41 18.75
CA LYS A 271 17.67 -16.52 17.64
C LYS A 271 17.02 -17.01 16.35
N GLY A 272 16.04 -17.92 16.41
CA GLY A 272 15.42 -18.52 15.24
C GLY A 272 14.08 -17.88 14.88
N TYR A 273 13.03 -18.19 15.63
CA TYR A 273 11.61 -17.89 15.34
C TYR A 273 10.91 -17.31 16.57
N ALA A 274 9.90 -16.47 16.37
CA ALA A 274 9.06 -15.90 17.43
C ALA A 274 9.86 -15.20 18.55
N GLY A 275 10.03 -13.88 18.48
CA GLY A 275 10.74 -13.17 19.57
C GLY A 275 10.10 -13.37 20.95
N ALA A 276 8.82 -13.73 21.02
CA ALA A 276 8.14 -14.08 22.26
C ALA A 276 7.45 -15.45 22.21
N PHE A 277 6.47 -15.65 21.32
CA PHE A 277 5.55 -16.79 21.36
C PHE A 277 5.57 -17.61 20.08
N ILE A 278 5.89 -18.90 20.20
CA ILE A 278 5.63 -19.84 19.11
C ILE A 278 4.54 -20.83 19.51
N THR A 279 3.59 -21.03 18.61
CA THR A 279 2.59 -22.10 18.71
C THR A 279 2.64 -22.97 17.47
N GLY A 280 2.40 -24.27 17.61
CA GLY A 280 2.08 -25.04 16.43
C GLY A 280 1.65 -26.49 16.57
N TYR A 281 1.23 -27.05 15.43
CA TYR A 281 0.72 -28.41 15.30
C TYR A 281 -0.50 -28.66 16.22
N ASN A 282 -1.36 -27.66 16.32
CA ASN A 282 -2.54 -27.60 17.20
C ASN A 282 -3.79 -27.97 16.39
N TYR A 283 -3.81 -29.21 15.90
CA TYR A 283 -4.76 -29.71 14.89
C TYR A 283 -6.24 -29.77 15.32
N LYS A 284 -6.51 -29.72 16.62
CA LYS A 284 -7.86 -29.90 17.19
C LYS A 284 -8.24 -28.82 18.18
N SER A 285 -7.32 -27.89 18.44
CA SER A 285 -7.45 -26.93 19.52
C SER A 285 -7.61 -25.51 19.00
N SER A 286 -8.36 -24.75 19.78
CA SER A 286 -8.46 -23.31 19.64
C SER A 286 -7.48 -22.67 20.62
N ILE A 287 -6.64 -21.76 20.13
CA ILE A 287 -5.72 -20.98 20.96
C ILE A 287 -6.26 -19.56 21.08
N LYS A 288 -6.39 -19.08 22.32
CA LYS A 288 -6.89 -17.75 22.63
C LYS A 288 -5.80 -16.93 23.31
N PHE A 289 -5.40 -15.83 22.69
CA PHE A 289 -4.56 -14.78 23.26
C PHE A 289 -5.42 -13.57 23.57
N GLN A 290 -5.40 -13.12 24.82
CA GLN A 290 -6.24 -12.03 25.32
C GLN A 290 -5.44 -11.05 26.17
N ASN A 291 -5.62 -9.76 25.93
CA ASN A 291 -5.04 -8.69 26.75
C ASN A 291 -3.51 -8.76 26.84
N PHE A 292 -2.85 -8.52 25.70
CA PHE A 292 -1.37 -8.56 25.61
C PHE A 292 -0.79 -7.17 25.37
N TYR A 293 0.34 -6.90 26.00
CA TYR A 293 1.26 -5.84 25.60
C TYR A 293 2.62 -6.45 25.30
N VAL A 294 3.11 -6.27 24.07
CA VAL A 294 4.33 -6.91 23.58
C VAL A 294 5.25 -5.87 22.98
N TYR A 295 6.34 -5.60 23.69
CA TYR A 295 7.29 -4.56 23.36
C TYR A 295 8.69 -5.13 23.07
N ASN A 296 9.28 -4.67 21.96
CA ASN A 296 10.67 -4.94 21.60
C ASN A 296 11.03 -6.44 21.62
N SER A 297 10.11 -7.29 21.15
CA SER A 297 10.40 -8.70 20.92
C SER A 297 11.06 -8.86 19.56
N THR A 298 12.16 -9.63 19.50
CA THR A 298 12.92 -9.75 18.24
C THR A 298 13.29 -11.16 17.87
N THR A 299 13.30 -11.43 16.57
CA THR A 299 13.83 -12.66 15.99
C THR A 299 14.67 -12.41 14.75
N SER A 300 15.42 -13.41 14.30
CA SER A 300 16.12 -13.34 13.01
C SER A 300 15.21 -13.69 11.84
N THR A 301 14.31 -14.67 11.97
CA THR A 301 13.53 -15.19 10.82
C THR A 301 12.06 -14.77 10.84
N LEU A 302 11.17 -15.49 11.52
CA LEU A 302 9.71 -15.33 11.37
C LEU A 302 9.04 -14.98 12.69
N GLY A 303 8.10 -14.04 12.65
CA GLY A 303 7.31 -13.60 13.80
C GLY A 303 8.16 -12.81 14.78
N GLY A 304 8.30 -11.50 14.59
CA GLY A 304 9.09 -10.67 15.50
C GLY A 304 8.62 -10.81 16.95
N ALA A 305 7.31 -10.95 17.17
CA ALA A 305 6.74 -11.35 18.45
C ALA A 305 6.17 -12.77 18.43
N PHE A 306 5.27 -13.07 17.49
CA PHE A 306 4.47 -14.30 17.46
C PHE A 306 4.69 -15.05 16.15
N PHE A 307 4.83 -16.38 16.24
CA PHE A 307 4.75 -17.27 15.10
C PHE A 307 3.77 -18.40 15.38
N ASP A 308 2.71 -18.47 14.59
CA ASP A 308 1.70 -19.52 14.69
C ASP A 308 1.77 -20.44 13.47
N LEU A 309 2.09 -21.72 13.73
CA LEU A 309 2.36 -22.73 12.73
C LEU A 309 1.36 -23.88 12.85
N PHE A 310 0.41 -23.99 11.93
CA PHE A 310 -0.52 -25.12 11.89
C PHE A 310 -1.45 -25.20 13.11
N SER A 311 -2.31 -24.19 13.27
CA SER A 311 -3.36 -24.16 14.30
C SER A 311 -4.75 -24.10 13.64
N LEU A 312 -5.73 -24.81 14.22
CA LEU A 312 -7.10 -24.87 13.71
C LEU A 312 -7.82 -23.52 13.86
N ASN A 313 -7.88 -22.99 15.09
CA ASN A 313 -8.44 -21.67 15.35
C ASN A 313 -7.49 -20.85 16.23
N SER A 314 -7.14 -19.66 15.76
CA SER A 314 -6.27 -18.75 16.52
C SER A 314 -6.94 -17.40 16.71
N PHE A 315 -7.15 -17.03 17.97
CA PHE A 315 -7.85 -15.81 18.36
C PHE A 315 -6.89 -14.85 19.06
N TYR A 316 -6.78 -13.64 18.53
CA TYR A 316 -5.93 -12.56 19.04
C TYR A 316 -6.83 -11.38 19.39
N ASN A 317 -7.07 -11.15 20.69
CA ASN A 317 -8.02 -10.15 21.17
C ASN A 317 -7.34 -9.16 22.11
N ASN A 318 -7.56 -7.86 21.86
CA ASN A 318 -7.03 -6.78 22.71
C ASN A 318 -5.52 -6.86 22.88
N ILE A 319 -4.78 -6.76 21.77
CA ILE A 319 -3.31 -6.91 21.79
C ILE A 319 -2.67 -5.64 21.26
N VAL A 320 -1.67 -5.14 21.99
CA VAL A 320 -0.80 -4.07 21.55
C VAL A 320 0.58 -4.64 21.29
N PHE A 321 1.03 -4.50 20.06
CA PHE A 321 2.39 -4.80 19.65
C PHE A 321 3.15 -3.50 19.39
N GLU A 322 4.36 -3.39 19.92
CA GLU A 322 5.18 -2.20 19.77
C GLU A 322 6.66 -2.57 19.52
N GLN A 323 7.22 -2.02 18.44
CA GLN A 323 8.65 -2.13 18.10
C GLN A 323 9.16 -3.59 18.00
N ASN A 324 8.30 -4.53 17.59
CA ASN A 324 8.71 -5.91 17.41
C ASN A 324 9.37 -6.10 16.04
N LEU A 325 10.34 -7.01 15.97
CA LEU A 325 11.23 -7.06 14.81
C LEU A 325 11.59 -8.47 14.35
N ALA A 326 11.35 -8.76 13.06
CA ALA A 326 11.88 -9.94 12.38
C ALA A 326 13.00 -9.53 11.40
N LYS A 327 14.25 -9.55 11.88
CA LYS A 327 15.40 -8.87 11.24
C LYS A 327 15.67 -9.28 9.79
N SER A 328 15.41 -10.54 9.43
CA SER A 328 15.70 -11.07 8.09
C SER A 328 14.56 -11.91 7.49
N GLY A 329 13.37 -11.88 8.08
CA GLY A 329 12.24 -12.64 7.55
C GLY A 329 10.92 -11.89 7.65
N GLN A 330 9.88 -12.51 8.23
CA GLN A 330 8.49 -12.13 7.94
C GLN A 330 7.61 -11.94 9.17
N GLY A 331 6.69 -10.97 9.11
CA GLY A 331 5.72 -10.66 10.16
C GLY A 331 6.39 -10.06 11.39
N GLY A 332 6.55 -8.73 11.43
CA GLY A 332 7.22 -8.04 12.53
C GLY A 332 6.52 -8.25 13.87
N ASP A 333 5.20 -8.37 13.86
CA ASP A 333 4.43 -8.79 15.02
C ASP A 333 4.09 -10.26 14.93
N ILE A 334 3.31 -10.63 13.92
CA ILE A 334 2.74 -11.97 13.81
C ILE A 334 3.02 -12.55 12.44
N LYS A 335 3.53 -13.78 12.44
CA LYS A 335 3.53 -14.66 11.28
C LYS A 335 2.52 -15.79 11.51
N PHE A 336 1.67 -16.03 10.53
CA PHE A 336 0.86 -17.24 10.43
C PHE A 336 1.34 -18.09 9.25
N LYS A 337 1.43 -19.40 9.47
CA LYS A 337 1.73 -20.36 8.41
C LYS A 337 0.91 -21.64 8.56
N LEU A 338 0.23 -22.04 7.49
CA LEU A 338 -0.58 -23.28 7.45
C LEU A 338 -1.72 -23.29 8.49
N GLY A 339 -2.25 -22.13 8.87
CA GLY A 339 -3.40 -22.02 9.78
C GLY A 339 -4.73 -22.22 9.05
N GLU A 340 -5.78 -22.65 9.75
CA GLU A 340 -7.11 -22.74 9.15
C GLU A 340 -7.89 -21.43 9.36
N ASN A 341 -8.25 -21.11 10.60
CA ASN A 341 -9.02 -19.90 10.92
C ASN A 341 -8.24 -18.93 11.81
N ILE A 342 -8.15 -17.67 11.39
CA ILE A 342 -7.38 -16.61 12.05
C ILE A 342 -8.31 -15.44 12.36
N TYR A 343 -8.35 -15.03 13.63
CA TYR A 343 -9.19 -13.94 14.12
C TYR A 343 -8.35 -12.91 14.87
N LEU A 344 -8.21 -11.71 14.32
CA LEU A 344 -7.60 -10.56 14.97
C LEU A 344 -8.71 -9.55 15.29
N ASN A 345 -8.90 -9.24 16.57
CA ASN A 345 -9.90 -8.29 17.03
C ASN A 345 -9.28 -7.29 18.00
N ASN A 346 -9.41 -6.00 17.71
CA ASN A 346 -8.83 -4.92 18.52
C ASN A 346 -7.32 -5.10 18.72
N VAL A 347 -6.59 -5.33 17.62
CA VAL A 347 -5.13 -5.42 17.60
C VAL A 347 -4.55 -4.09 17.14
N THR A 348 -3.58 -3.56 17.89
CA THR A 348 -2.82 -2.37 17.53
C THR A 348 -1.36 -2.73 17.33
N SER A 349 -0.80 -2.39 16.17
CA SER A 349 0.63 -2.51 15.86
C SER A 349 1.26 -1.13 15.75
N LEU A 350 2.35 -0.90 16.49
CA LEU A 350 3.09 0.34 16.57
C LEU A 350 4.56 0.11 16.20
N ASN A 351 4.95 0.54 15.01
CA ASN A 351 6.34 0.59 14.54
C ASN A 351 7.07 -0.76 14.53
N SER A 352 6.33 -1.86 14.42
CA SER A 352 6.92 -3.17 14.21
C SER A 352 7.34 -3.36 12.76
N GLY A 353 8.33 -4.22 12.51
CA GLY A 353 8.85 -4.41 11.17
C GLY A 353 9.50 -5.76 10.89
N ALA A 354 9.48 -6.14 9.62
CA ALA A 354 10.12 -7.32 9.08
C ALA A 354 10.51 -7.08 7.62
N VAL A 355 11.51 -7.78 7.11
CA VAL A 355 11.93 -7.62 5.70
C VAL A 355 10.76 -7.87 4.74
N TYR A 356 9.87 -8.82 5.05
CA TYR A 356 8.63 -9.06 4.29
C TYR A 356 7.40 -9.12 5.22
N GLY A 357 6.35 -8.34 4.94
CA GLY A 357 5.14 -8.32 5.77
C GLY A 357 5.39 -7.58 7.09
N GLY A 358 5.22 -6.26 7.06
CA GLY A 358 5.72 -5.33 8.08
C GLY A 358 5.28 -5.72 9.49
N SER A 359 3.96 -5.74 9.74
CA SER A 359 3.41 -6.18 11.03
C SER A 359 2.86 -7.60 10.94
N LEU A 360 2.02 -7.86 9.93
CA LEU A 360 1.29 -9.12 9.79
C LEU A 360 1.65 -9.80 8.47
N SER A 361 2.04 -11.08 8.56
CA SER A 361 2.18 -11.95 7.40
C SER A 361 1.37 -13.23 7.61
N VAL A 362 0.55 -13.58 6.63
CA VAL A 362 -0.19 -14.83 6.58
C VAL A 362 0.19 -15.56 5.30
N GLU A 363 0.55 -16.83 5.42
CA GLU A 363 0.93 -17.67 4.29
C GLU A 363 0.26 -19.04 4.40
N VAL A 364 -0.48 -19.41 3.35
CA VAL A 364 -1.21 -20.68 3.23
C VAL A 364 -2.24 -20.84 4.35
N THR A 365 -3.49 -20.50 4.05
CA THR A 365 -4.61 -20.73 4.96
C THR A 365 -5.81 -21.32 4.23
N THR A 366 -6.40 -22.35 4.83
CA THR A 366 -7.54 -23.08 4.25
C THR A 366 -8.89 -22.65 4.79
N GLY A 367 -8.94 -21.70 5.72
CA GLY A 367 -10.18 -21.17 6.30
C GLY A 367 -10.28 -19.65 6.17
N ILE A 368 -10.87 -19.02 7.18
CA ILE A 368 -11.20 -17.59 7.16
C ILE A 368 -10.14 -16.78 7.92
N ILE A 369 -9.71 -15.68 7.31
CA ILE A 369 -8.94 -14.62 7.97
C ILE A 369 -9.89 -13.46 8.27
N SER A 370 -10.04 -13.10 9.54
CA SER A 370 -10.88 -11.99 10.00
C SER A 370 -10.03 -10.98 10.78
N ILE A 371 -9.96 -9.74 10.29
CA ILE A 371 -9.25 -8.62 10.91
C ILE A 371 -10.27 -7.52 11.20
N GLN A 372 -10.53 -7.24 12.48
CA GLN A 372 -11.61 -6.35 12.89
C GLN A 372 -11.16 -5.35 13.96
N ASN A 373 -11.52 -4.09 13.77
CA ASN A 373 -11.23 -3.00 14.72
C ASN A 373 -9.72 -2.83 15.00
N CYS A 374 -8.88 -3.10 14.00
CA CYS A 374 -7.43 -3.10 14.15
C CYS A 374 -6.79 -1.79 13.68
N LYS A 375 -5.61 -1.48 14.21
CA LYS A 375 -4.82 -0.30 13.82
C LYS A 375 -3.38 -0.70 13.58
N PHE A 376 -2.82 -0.30 12.44
CA PHE A 376 -1.45 -0.61 12.07
C PHE A 376 -0.70 0.67 11.70
N TYR A 377 0.29 1.01 12.51
CA TYR A 377 1.17 2.16 12.32
C TYR A 377 2.59 1.67 12.06
N SER A 378 3.19 2.09 10.96
CA SER A 378 4.57 1.71 10.63
C SER A 378 5.50 2.92 10.51
N GLN A 379 6.71 2.78 11.04
CA GLN A 379 7.87 3.68 10.84
C GLN A 379 9.16 2.91 10.55
N SER A 380 9.08 1.58 10.40
CA SER A 380 10.26 0.71 10.48
C SER A 380 11.20 0.89 9.29
N GLU A 381 12.50 1.11 9.57
CA GLU A 381 13.56 1.25 8.55
C GLU A 381 14.02 -0.09 7.96
N ILE A 382 13.48 -1.21 8.47
CA ILE A 382 13.91 -2.56 8.11
C ILE A 382 13.01 -3.15 7.00
N LEU A 383 12.09 -2.34 6.47
CA LEU A 383 11.11 -2.71 5.45
C LEU A 383 11.67 -2.45 4.04
N SER A 384 12.35 -3.43 3.46
CA SER A 384 12.71 -3.38 2.04
C SER A 384 11.59 -4.03 1.21
N PHE A 385 10.82 -3.24 0.45
CA PHE A 385 9.86 -3.73 -0.55
C PHE A 385 8.69 -4.57 0.02
N ALA A 386 7.98 -4.07 1.04
CA ALA A 386 6.93 -4.83 1.72
C ALA A 386 5.62 -4.06 1.95
N TYR A 387 4.56 -4.78 2.32
CA TYR A 387 3.29 -4.22 2.79
C TYR A 387 3.15 -4.46 4.29
N ILE A 388 2.42 -3.59 5.01
CA ILE A 388 2.19 -3.72 6.45
C ILE A 388 1.44 -5.01 6.77
N ILE A 389 0.46 -5.37 5.93
CA ILE A 389 -0.27 -6.63 5.98
C ILE A 389 -0.09 -7.36 4.64
N ILE A 390 0.34 -8.62 4.71
CA ILE A 390 0.46 -9.52 3.55
C ILE A 390 -0.34 -10.79 3.82
N LEU A 391 -1.27 -11.12 2.93
CA LEU A 391 -1.99 -12.38 2.89
C LEU A 391 -1.71 -13.11 1.57
N ASP A 392 -1.00 -14.23 1.65
CA ASP A 392 -0.65 -15.06 0.50
C ASP A 392 -1.27 -16.46 0.62
N TYR A 393 -1.81 -16.97 -0.48
CA TYR A 393 -2.37 -18.33 -0.56
C TYR A 393 -3.50 -18.58 0.45
N PHE A 394 -4.56 -17.76 0.41
CA PHE A 394 -5.67 -17.84 1.36
C PHE A 394 -7.00 -18.18 0.68
N GLN A 395 -7.96 -18.71 1.45
CA GLN A 395 -9.32 -18.89 0.94
C GLN A 395 -10.09 -17.57 1.02
N ASN A 396 -10.46 -17.12 2.22
CA ASN A 396 -11.28 -15.91 2.38
C ASN A 396 -10.66 -14.94 3.39
N ALA A 397 -10.68 -13.64 3.06
CA ALA A 397 -10.19 -12.58 3.93
C ALA A 397 -11.27 -11.51 4.14
N VAL A 398 -11.50 -11.15 5.40
CA VAL A 398 -12.48 -10.15 5.82
C VAL A 398 -11.80 -9.12 6.71
N ILE A 399 -11.74 -7.87 6.27
CA ILE A 399 -11.12 -6.75 6.98
C ILE A 399 -12.18 -5.68 7.24
N LYS A 400 -12.46 -5.37 8.52
CA LYS A 400 -13.49 -4.39 8.90
C LYS A 400 -12.96 -3.39 9.92
N ASN A 401 -13.39 -2.13 9.80
CA ASN A 401 -13.09 -1.06 10.76
C ASN A 401 -11.58 -0.94 11.06
N THR A 402 -10.74 -0.99 10.02
CA THR A 402 -9.28 -1.05 10.18
C THR A 402 -8.63 0.27 9.75
N PHE A 403 -7.58 0.67 10.46
CA PHE A 403 -6.79 1.86 10.12
C PHE A 403 -5.35 1.44 9.82
N VAL A 404 -4.80 1.89 8.69
CA VAL A 404 -3.42 1.60 8.27
C VAL A 404 -2.72 2.90 7.91
N GLU A 405 -1.60 3.18 8.57
CA GLU A 405 -0.80 4.37 8.29
C GLU A 405 0.68 4.04 8.32
N ASN A 406 1.40 4.50 7.30
CA ASN A 406 2.85 4.61 7.39
C ASN A 406 3.21 6.05 7.78
N LEU A 407 3.77 6.22 8.97
CA LEU A 407 4.07 7.52 9.56
C LEU A 407 5.38 8.12 9.00
N LYS A 408 6.16 7.35 8.23
CA LYS A 408 7.42 7.84 7.65
C LYS A 408 7.16 8.44 6.28
N LYS A 409 7.04 9.77 6.23
CA LYS A 409 7.17 10.56 5.01
C LYS A 409 8.66 10.72 4.69
N ASN A 410 9.24 9.78 3.96
CA ASN A 410 10.65 9.89 3.56
C ASN A 410 10.74 10.38 2.11
N ASP A 411 11.30 11.58 1.92
CA ASP A 411 11.61 12.16 0.60
C ASP A 411 12.75 11.41 -0.12
N ASN A 412 13.36 10.40 0.55
CA ASN A 412 14.39 9.52 0.00
C ASN A 412 13.82 8.11 -0.29
N VAL A 413 13.73 7.81 -1.59
CA VAL A 413 12.99 6.74 -2.28
C VAL A 413 13.52 5.30 -2.02
N LYS A 414 13.74 4.88 -0.77
CA LYS A 414 14.21 3.51 -0.46
C LYS A 414 13.28 2.65 0.40
N ASP A 415 12.34 3.24 1.12
CA ASP A 415 11.44 2.50 2.01
C ASP A 415 10.06 2.34 1.35
N TYR A 416 9.81 1.20 0.71
CA TYR A 416 8.51 0.86 0.12
C TYR A 416 7.68 0.06 1.13
N ILE A 417 6.85 0.78 1.88
CA ILE A 417 5.91 0.24 2.86
C ILE A 417 4.47 0.48 2.37
N GLY A 418 3.92 -0.51 1.66
CA GLY A 418 2.53 -0.51 1.23
C GLY A 418 1.56 -0.85 2.36
N GLY A 419 0.26 -0.66 2.14
CA GLY A 419 -0.78 -0.96 3.12
C GLY A 419 -1.10 -2.45 3.20
N LEU A 420 -1.94 -2.91 2.27
CA LEU A 420 -2.51 -4.26 2.23
C LEU A 420 -2.13 -4.97 0.93
N SER A 421 -1.65 -6.22 1.04
CA SER A 421 -1.34 -7.07 -0.11
C SER A 421 -2.04 -8.41 -0.05
N PHE A 422 -2.64 -8.80 -1.17
CA PHE A 422 -3.34 -10.06 -1.36
C PHE A 422 -2.84 -10.76 -2.63
N TYR A 423 -2.36 -11.99 -2.49
CA TYR A 423 -1.88 -12.79 -3.61
C TYR A 423 -2.41 -14.22 -3.56
N GLN A 424 -2.93 -14.70 -4.69
CA GLN A 424 -3.48 -16.06 -4.83
C GLN A 424 -4.53 -16.40 -3.75
N GLY A 425 -5.51 -15.51 -3.60
CA GLY A 425 -6.67 -15.68 -2.72
C GLY A 425 -7.94 -16.14 -3.45
N ASN A 426 -9.02 -16.45 -2.73
CA ASN A 426 -10.36 -16.55 -3.32
C ASN A 426 -11.14 -15.24 -3.13
N ASP A 427 -11.80 -15.03 -1.99
CA ASP A 427 -12.65 -13.85 -1.77
C ASP A 427 -12.05 -12.87 -0.75
N ILE A 428 -12.09 -11.57 -1.07
CA ILE A 428 -11.63 -10.47 -0.22
C ILE A 428 -12.78 -9.49 0.04
N GLU A 429 -13.08 -9.23 1.30
CA GLU A 429 -14.03 -8.20 1.73
C GLU A 429 -13.31 -7.18 2.61
N ILE A 430 -13.30 -5.90 2.19
CA ILE A 430 -12.76 -4.79 2.98
C ILE A 430 -13.85 -3.75 3.20
N ILE A 431 -14.17 -3.46 4.46
CA ILE A 431 -15.24 -2.53 4.85
C ILE A 431 -14.74 -1.51 5.86
N ASN A 432 -15.17 -0.24 5.74
CA ASN A 432 -14.92 0.81 6.73
C ASN A 432 -13.43 0.94 7.08
N THR A 433 -12.57 0.96 6.07
CA THR A 433 -11.11 0.92 6.27
C THR A 433 -10.46 2.16 5.68
N GLN A 434 -9.54 2.76 6.44
CA GLN A 434 -8.81 3.95 6.05
C GLN A 434 -7.30 3.62 5.95
N ILE A 435 -6.69 4.03 4.84
CA ILE A 435 -5.28 3.79 4.53
C ILE A 435 -4.64 5.12 4.16
N ILE A 436 -3.57 5.52 4.84
CA ILE A 436 -2.95 6.84 4.64
C ILE A 436 -1.43 6.72 4.55
N ASN A 437 -0.80 7.59 3.74
CA ASN A 437 0.65 7.81 3.70
C ASN A 437 1.45 6.55 3.32
N THR A 438 0.91 5.66 2.48
CA THR A 438 1.57 4.40 2.12
C THR A 438 2.42 4.52 0.85
N TYR A 439 3.50 3.73 0.77
CA TYR A 439 4.47 3.79 -0.33
C TYR A 439 4.74 2.39 -0.87
N GLY A 440 4.36 2.07 -2.10
CA GLY A 440 4.41 0.71 -2.62
C GLY A 440 5.07 0.61 -3.99
N THR A 441 5.33 -0.60 -4.43
CA THR A 441 5.71 -0.83 -5.83
C THR A 441 4.50 -0.67 -6.75
N SER A 442 3.34 -1.18 -6.35
CA SER A 442 2.07 -1.02 -7.06
C SER A 442 0.91 -1.14 -6.08
N GLY A 443 -0.17 -0.38 -6.22
CA GLY A 443 -1.28 -0.42 -5.27
C GLY A 443 -0.81 -0.10 -3.86
N ALA A 444 -0.15 1.05 -3.69
CA ALA A 444 0.54 1.34 -2.43
C ALA A 444 -0.40 1.32 -1.21
N GLY A 445 -1.69 1.59 -1.40
CA GLY A 445 -2.72 1.31 -0.39
C GLY A 445 -3.12 -0.17 -0.39
N ILE A 446 -3.67 -0.65 -1.51
CA ILE A 446 -4.20 -2.00 -1.68
C ILE A 446 -3.70 -2.61 -2.98
N ILE A 447 -3.13 -3.82 -2.90
CA ILE A 447 -2.83 -4.65 -4.07
C ILE A 447 -3.53 -6.01 -3.97
N ALA A 448 -4.23 -6.42 -5.03
CA ALA A 448 -4.86 -7.73 -5.14
C ALA A 448 -4.53 -8.39 -6.49
N GLN A 449 -3.92 -9.57 -6.45
CA GLN A 449 -3.47 -10.27 -7.65
C GLN A 449 -3.81 -11.75 -7.63
N LYS A 450 -4.27 -12.26 -8.79
CA LYS A 450 -4.63 -13.69 -8.96
C LYS A 450 -5.62 -14.18 -7.89
N CYS A 451 -6.52 -13.28 -7.46
CA CYS A 451 -7.59 -13.62 -6.55
C CYS A 451 -8.87 -13.93 -7.35
N ASN A 452 -9.95 -14.39 -6.71
CA ASN A 452 -11.23 -14.56 -7.41
C ASN A 452 -12.02 -13.24 -7.41
N ASN A 453 -12.43 -12.77 -6.23
CA ASN A 453 -13.27 -11.58 -6.10
C ASN A 453 -12.77 -10.64 -5.00
N ILE A 454 -12.99 -9.33 -5.20
CA ILE A 454 -12.76 -8.31 -4.17
C ILE A 454 -13.95 -7.36 -4.05
N LEU A 455 -14.39 -7.11 -2.82
CA LEU A 455 -15.37 -6.10 -2.44
C LEU A 455 -14.70 -5.04 -1.56
N LEU A 456 -14.74 -3.80 -2.02
CA LEU A 456 -14.28 -2.61 -1.30
C LEU A 456 -15.49 -1.73 -0.99
N GLN A 457 -15.83 -1.58 0.29
CA GLN A 457 -16.98 -0.79 0.71
C GLN A 457 -16.61 0.24 1.77
N ASN A 458 -16.96 1.50 1.56
CA ASN A 458 -16.64 2.60 2.49
C ASN A 458 -15.13 2.64 2.82
N ILE A 459 -14.31 2.76 1.78
CA ILE A 459 -12.85 2.74 1.86
C ILE A 459 -12.29 4.12 1.55
N SER A 460 -11.32 4.56 2.32
CA SER A 460 -10.54 5.77 2.05
C SER A 460 -9.07 5.41 1.90
N VAL A 461 -8.46 5.79 0.77
CA VAL A 461 -7.02 5.70 0.55
C VAL A 461 -6.50 7.08 0.19
N GLU A 462 -5.61 7.63 1.02
CA GLU A 462 -5.11 8.99 0.88
C GLU A 462 -3.60 9.07 0.91
N LYS A 463 -3.01 9.95 0.09
CA LYS A 463 -1.56 10.24 0.10
C LYS A 463 -0.68 9.00 -0.12
N SER A 464 -1.12 8.11 -1.00
CA SER A 464 -0.39 6.88 -1.33
C SER A 464 0.44 7.03 -2.61
N TYR A 465 1.67 6.51 -2.61
CA TYR A 465 2.63 6.65 -3.70
C TYR A 465 3.09 5.28 -4.22
N ALA A 466 2.88 5.00 -5.51
CA ALA A 466 3.31 3.78 -6.17
C ALA A 466 4.41 4.03 -7.22
N LEU A 467 5.42 3.16 -7.27
CA LEU A 467 6.48 3.23 -8.29
C LEU A 467 6.06 2.82 -9.68
N SER A 468 5.02 1.99 -9.83
CA SER A 468 4.62 1.47 -11.13
C SER A 468 3.14 1.68 -11.37
N TYR A 469 2.26 0.99 -10.65
CA TYR A 469 0.83 0.94 -11.01
C TYR A 469 -0.07 1.28 -9.84
N GLY A 470 -1.10 2.09 -10.06
CA GLY A 470 -2.17 2.31 -9.06
C GLY A 470 -1.64 2.97 -7.79
N GLY A 471 -1.61 4.29 -7.73
CA GLY A 471 -1.07 5.00 -6.56
C GLY A 471 -1.74 4.58 -5.24
N ALA A 472 -3.05 4.35 -5.27
CA ALA A 472 -3.80 3.77 -4.16
C ALA A 472 -4.06 2.27 -4.34
N ILE A 473 -4.68 1.89 -5.46
CA ILE A 473 -5.24 0.54 -5.64
C ILE A 473 -4.71 -0.08 -6.92
N PHE A 474 -4.20 -1.31 -6.84
CA PHE A 474 -3.87 -2.12 -8.00
C PHE A 474 -4.53 -3.49 -7.94
N ILE A 475 -5.33 -3.82 -8.97
CA ILE A 475 -6.03 -5.11 -9.08
C ILE A 475 -5.68 -5.75 -10.42
N LYS A 476 -5.29 -7.03 -10.39
CA LYS A 476 -4.94 -7.77 -11.61
C LYS A 476 -5.31 -9.25 -11.56
N ASP A 477 -5.84 -9.75 -12.68
CA ASP A 477 -6.17 -11.16 -12.90
C ASP A 477 -7.21 -11.67 -11.88
N LEU A 478 -8.34 -10.96 -11.78
CA LEU A 478 -9.49 -11.31 -10.93
C LEU A 478 -10.72 -11.61 -11.78
N ASN A 479 -11.68 -12.37 -11.25
CA ASN A 479 -12.99 -12.47 -11.88
C ASN A 479 -13.78 -11.16 -11.68
N GLN A 480 -13.85 -10.65 -10.45
CA GLN A 480 -14.71 -9.52 -10.10
C GLN A 480 -14.05 -8.54 -9.13
N ALA A 481 -14.30 -7.24 -9.34
CA ALA A 481 -14.05 -6.19 -8.36
C ALA A 481 -15.29 -5.28 -8.22
N ILE A 482 -15.76 -5.09 -6.98
CA ILE A 482 -16.85 -4.17 -6.64
C ILE A 482 -16.29 -3.10 -5.69
N MET A 483 -16.49 -1.82 -6.05
CA MET A 483 -16.08 -0.67 -5.27
C MET A 483 -17.29 0.21 -5.00
N GLU A 484 -17.65 0.36 -3.72
CA GLU A 484 -18.82 1.09 -3.27
C GLU A 484 -18.43 2.16 -2.26
N THR A 485 -18.77 3.42 -2.53
CA THR A 485 -18.48 4.54 -1.62
C THR A 485 -16.99 4.61 -1.27
N ILE A 486 -16.12 4.60 -2.29
CA ILE A 486 -14.68 4.74 -2.11
C ILE A 486 -14.24 6.20 -2.22
N LYS A 487 -13.22 6.60 -1.45
CA LYS A 487 -12.52 7.88 -1.58
C LYS A 487 -11.04 7.64 -1.84
N ILE A 488 -10.57 8.00 -3.03
CA ILE A 488 -9.16 7.90 -3.42
C ILE A 488 -8.64 9.31 -3.67
N SER A 489 -7.73 9.79 -2.81
CA SER A 489 -7.29 11.19 -2.89
C SER A 489 -5.80 11.41 -2.71
N ASN A 490 -5.26 12.35 -3.48
CA ASN A 490 -3.86 12.78 -3.37
C ASN A 490 -2.86 11.63 -3.57
N CYS A 491 -3.19 10.66 -4.42
CA CYS A 491 -2.33 9.52 -4.71
C CYS A 491 -1.49 9.76 -5.97
N PHE A 492 -0.34 9.10 -6.03
CA PHE A 492 0.61 9.22 -7.12
C PHE A 492 1.02 7.85 -7.64
N SER A 493 1.11 7.71 -8.96
CA SER A 493 1.76 6.58 -9.61
C SER A 493 2.77 7.06 -10.64
N LYS A 494 3.92 6.39 -10.75
CA LYS A 494 4.93 6.77 -11.74
C LYS A 494 4.60 6.33 -13.17
N GLU A 495 3.94 5.18 -13.36
CA GLU A 495 3.68 4.66 -14.72
C GLU A 495 2.21 4.85 -15.14
N ILE A 496 1.25 4.23 -14.44
CA ILE A 496 -0.17 4.27 -14.84
C ILE A 496 -1.12 4.17 -13.65
N GLY A 497 -2.29 4.82 -13.76
CA GLY A 497 -3.32 4.78 -12.73
C GLY A 497 -2.89 5.56 -11.49
N GLY A 498 -2.94 6.89 -11.54
CA GLY A 498 -2.49 7.73 -10.42
C GLY A 498 -3.22 7.41 -9.11
N GLY A 499 -4.52 7.10 -9.19
CA GLY A 499 -5.30 6.52 -8.09
C GLY A 499 -5.42 5.00 -8.21
N ILE A 500 -6.09 4.52 -9.25
CA ILE A 500 -6.51 3.12 -9.40
C ILE A 500 -5.95 2.54 -10.70
N SER A 501 -5.45 1.30 -10.66
CA SER A 501 -5.10 0.52 -11.84
C SER A 501 -5.78 -0.85 -11.78
N VAL A 502 -6.53 -1.22 -12.82
CA VAL A 502 -7.24 -2.50 -12.92
C VAL A 502 -6.95 -3.16 -14.26
N GLN A 503 -6.57 -4.44 -14.22
CA GLN A 503 -6.17 -5.21 -15.39
C GLN A 503 -6.74 -6.63 -15.40
N ASN A 504 -7.28 -7.09 -16.52
CA ASN A 504 -7.73 -8.46 -16.75
C ASN A 504 -8.86 -8.91 -15.79
N LEU A 505 -10.05 -8.32 -15.92
CA LEU A 505 -11.24 -8.67 -15.13
C LEU A 505 -12.45 -9.05 -16.00
N ASN A 506 -13.34 -9.90 -15.48
CA ASN A 506 -14.65 -10.11 -16.10
C ASN A 506 -15.63 -8.99 -15.73
N TYR A 507 -15.55 -8.47 -14.50
CA TYR A 507 -16.46 -7.44 -14.04
C TYR A 507 -15.79 -6.45 -13.09
N LEU A 508 -15.93 -5.16 -13.39
CA LEU A 508 -15.55 -4.06 -12.51
C LEU A 508 -16.75 -3.13 -12.32
N SER A 509 -17.06 -2.78 -11.06
CA SER A 509 -17.99 -1.69 -10.75
C SER A 509 -17.39 -0.67 -9.78
N ILE A 510 -17.62 0.62 -10.05
CA ILE A 510 -17.34 1.75 -9.16
C ILE A 510 -18.66 2.52 -9.00
N ASN A 511 -19.23 2.54 -7.80
CA ASN A 511 -20.58 3.08 -7.60
C ASN A 511 -20.79 3.74 -6.23
N LYS A 512 -22.03 4.21 -5.99
CA LYS A 512 -22.52 4.71 -4.70
C LYS A 512 -21.72 5.89 -4.15
N ASN A 513 -21.65 6.99 -4.90
CA ASN A 513 -20.98 8.25 -4.52
C ASN A 513 -19.48 8.07 -4.27
N SER A 514 -18.81 7.32 -5.15
CA SER A 514 -17.36 7.15 -5.10
C SER A 514 -16.64 8.41 -5.61
N VAL A 515 -15.57 8.81 -4.94
CA VAL A 515 -14.80 10.03 -5.22
C VAL A 515 -13.33 9.68 -5.49
N ILE A 516 -12.85 10.04 -6.68
CA ILE A 516 -11.47 9.85 -7.11
C ILE A 516 -10.91 11.23 -7.45
N GLU A 517 -10.09 11.80 -6.58
CA GLU A 517 -9.69 13.20 -6.67
C GLU A 517 -8.18 13.46 -6.48
N ASN A 518 -7.65 14.47 -7.18
CA ASN A 518 -6.28 14.95 -6.98
C ASN A 518 -5.21 13.86 -7.17
N ASN A 519 -5.45 12.89 -8.06
CA ASN A 519 -4.49 11.80 -8.32
C ASN A 519 -3.65 12.08 -9.55
N ILE A 520 -2.37 11.72 -9.49
CA ILE A 520 -1.39 12.05 -10.53
C ILE A 520 -0.69 10.78 -11.01
N SER A 521 -0.62 10.61 -12.32
CA SER A 521 0.17 9.59 -12.99
C SER A 521 1.28 10.28 -13.80
N ASP A 522 2.54 10.20 -13.37
CA ASP A 522 3.64 10.96 -13.98
C ASP A 522 4.98 10.20 -13.96
N MET A 523 5.56 9.98 -15.14
CA MET A 523 6.85 9.32 -15.31
C MET A 523 8.02 10.32 -15.42
N GLY A 524 7.77 11.62 -15.21
CA GLY A 524 8.73 12.70 -15.42
C GLY A 524 8.95 12.95 -16.91
N ASN A 525 10.21 12.85 -17.36
CA ASN A 525 10.62 13.24 -18.72
C ASN A 525 10.08 12.33 -19.84
N GLU A 526 9.40 11.23 -19.51
CA GLU A 526 8.79 10.32 -20.47
C GLU A 526 7.27 10.57 -20.52
N TYR A 527 6.78 11.13 -21.63
CA TYR A 527 5.37 11.40 -21.89
C TYR A 527 4.56 10.11 -22.17
N SER A 528 4.54 9.17 -21.23
CA SER A 528 3.98 7.82 -21.45
C SER A 528 2.88 7.44 -20.47
N SER A 529 2.74 8.16 -19.35
CA SER A 529 1.79 7.81 -18.29
C SER A 529 0.33 8.03 -18.71
N LYS A 530 -0.57 7.19 -18.16
CA LYS A 530 -1.99 7.11 -18.54
C LYS A 530 -2.87 6.94 -17.30
N GLY A 531 -4.09 7.45 -17.37
CA GLY A 531 -5.11 7.28 -16.33
C GLY A 531 -4.74 8.00 -15.04
N GLY A 532 -4.97 9.29 -14.95
CA GLY A 532 -4.60 10.07 -13.76
C GLY A 532 -5.40 9.62 -12.54
N GLY A 533 -6.72 9.48 -12.69
CA GLY A 533 -7.57 8.84 -11.70
C GLY A 533 -7.48 7.32 -11.81
N CYS A 534 -7.85 6.78 -12.97
CA CYS A 534 -8.00 5.35 -13.20
C CYS A 534 -7.34 4.89 -14.51
N PHE A 535 -6.62 3.78 -14.45
CA PHE A 535 -6.20 3.00 -15.62
C PHE A 535 -6.97 1.67 -15.66
N LEU A 536 -7.78 1.46 -16.69
CA LEU A 536 -8.67 0.30 -16.82
C LEU A 536 -8.37 -0.43 -18.12
N TYR A 537 -7.94 -1.70 -18.03
CA TYR A 537 -7.49 -2.47 -19.18
C TYR A 537 -7.98 -3.92 -19.16
N LYS A 538 -8.44 -4.43 -20.30
CA LYS A 538 -8.90 -5.82 -20.45
C LYS A 538 -10.00 -6.17 -19.46
N ILE A 539 -11.15 -5.52 -19.62
CA ILE A 539 -12.32 -5.71 -18.76
C ILE A 539 -13.51 -6.15 -19.62
N LEU A 540 -14.18 -7.24 -19.27
CA LEU A 540 -15.36 -7.66 -20.05
C LEU A 540 -16.54 -6.71 -19.81
N THR A 541 -16.85 -6.37 -18.56
CA THR A 541 -17.91 -5.42 -18.20
C THR A 541 -17.43 -4.40 -17.18
N LEU A 542 -17.56 -3.12 -17.51
CA LEU A 542 -17.26 -1.97 -16.67
C LEU A 542 -18.54 -1.19 -16.41
N ILE A 543 -18.84 -0.94 -15.13
CA ILE A 543 -19.92 -0.06 -14.68
C ILE A 543 -19.34 1.03 -13.78
N ILE A 544 -19.55 2.29 -14.13
CA ILE A 544 -19.28 3.44 -13.27
C ILE A 544 -20.59 4.21 -13.15
N GLN A 545 -21.07 4.35 -11.91
CA GLN A 545 -22.33 5.01 -11.63
C GLN A 545 -22.19 5.95 -10.44
N GLU A 546 -22.88 7.09 -10.43
CA GLU A 546 -22.93 7.99 -9.25
C GLU A 546 -21.54 8.27 -8.69
N SER A 547 -20.59 8.70 -9.53
CA SER A 547 -19.19 8.85 -9.15
C SER A 547 -18.59 10.18 -9.61
N ILE A 548 -17.60 10.68 -8.87
CA ILE A 548 -16.94 11.96 -9.10
C ILE A 548 -15.45 11.73 -9.35
N PHE A 549 -14.96 12.28 -10.46
CA PHE A 549 -13.55 12.32 -10.83
C PHE A 549 -13.11 13.79 -10.91
N TYR A 550 -12.34 14.24 -9.92
CA TYR A 550 -11.98 15.64 -9.77
C TYR A 550 -10.46 15.87 -9.81
N ASN A 551 -9.99 16.78 -10.65
CA ASN A 551 -8.61 17.25 -10.67
C ASN A 551 -7.56 16.12 -10.74
N ASN A 552 -7.82 15.10 -11.58
CA ASN A 552 -6.85 14.03 -11.82
C ASN A 552 -5.99 14.35 -13.05
N GLN A 553 -4.73 13.91 -13.02
CA GLN A 553 -3.74 14.24 -14.03
C GLN A 553 -2.95 13.03 -14.53
N ALA A 554 -2.77 12.92 -15.86
CA ALA A 554 -1.83 12.01 -16.49
C ALA A 554 -0.97 12.73 -17.53
N ASN A 555 0.13 12.13 -17.99
CA ASN A 555 0.96 12.78 -19.00
C ASN A 555 0.32 12.73 -20.39
N LEU A 556 -0.12 11.54 -20.82
CA LEU A 556 -0.48 11.34 -22.23
C LEU A 556 -1.97 11.11 -22.47
N LYS A 557 -2.61 10.21 -21.71
CA LYS A 557 -3.99 9.80 -22.01
C LYS A 557 -4.87 9.63 -20.77
N GLY A 558 -6.09 10.16 -20.84
CA GLY A 558 -7.13 9.97 -19.83
C GLY A 558 -6.74 10.61 -18.49
N GLY A 559 -6.94 11.91 -18.33
CA GLY A 559 -6.64 12.59 -17.07
C GLY A 559 -7.49 12.03 -15.92
N ALA A 560 -8.79 11.82 -16.15
CA ALA A 560 -9.63 11.07 -15.21
C ALA A 560 -9.45 9.56 -15.40
N ILE A 561 -9.82 9.04 -16.57
CA ILE A 561 -9.88 7.60 -16.84
C ILE A 561 -9.29 7.28 -18.21
N TYR A 562 -8.35 6.35 -18.22
CA TYR A 562 -7.93 5.62 -19.42
C TYR A 562 -8.63 4.27 -19.47
N MET A 563 -9.34 4.00 -20.57
CA MET A 563 -10.04 2.75 -20.84
C MET A 563 -9.54 2.15 -22.16
N SER A 564 -9.08 0.90 -22.11
CA SER A 564 -8.68 0.18 -23.32
C SER A 564 -9.04 -1.30 -23.23
N ASP A 565 -9.45 -1.86 -24.37
CA ASP A 565 -9.77 -3.30 -24.48
C ASP A 565 -10.89 -3.70 -23.51
N ILE A 566 -12.01 -2.96 -23.53
CA ILE A 566 -13.20 -3.23 -22.72
C ILE A 566 -14.37 -3.57 -23.64
N GLN A 567 -15.13 -4.63 -23.35
CA GLN A 567 -16.26 -5.02 -24.21
C GLN A 567 -17.53 -4.22 -23.91
N ASN A 568 -17.89 -4.04 -22.64
CA ASN A 568 -19.10 -3.34 -22.24
C ASN A 568 -18.76 -2.21 -21.27
N ILE A 569 -19.03 -0.97 -21.66
CA ILE A 569 -18.82 0.22 -20.82
C ILE A 569 -20.19 0.84 -20.50
N GLN A 570 -20.46 1.06 -19.23
CA GLN A 570 -21.59 1.83 -18.73
C GLN A 570 -21.09 2.95 -17.82
N LEU A 571 -21.31 4.20 -18.22
CA LEU A 571 -21.05 5.41 -17.43
C LEU A 571 -22.38 6.12 -17.21
N ILE A 572 -22.80 6.24 -15.95
CA ILE A 572 -24.14 6.74 -15.60
C ILE A 572 -24.02 7.73 -14.45
N ASP A 573 -24.73 8.85 -14.50
CA ASP A 573 -24.87 9.81 -13.38
C ASP A 573 -23.52 10.23 -12.75
N SER A 574 -22.50 10.49 -13.58
CA SER A 574 -21.12 10.69 -13.12
C SER A 574 -20.52 12.03 -13.57
N TYR A 575 -19.61 12.55 -12.76
CA TYR A 575 -19.03 13.89 -12.91
C TYR A 575 -17.52 13.82 -13.14
N PHE A 576 -17.04 14.53 -14.15
CA PHE A 576 -15.64 14.60 -14.55
C PHE A 576 -15.23 16.07 -14.62
N GLU A 577 -14.54 16.53 -13.57
CA GLU A 577 -14.27 17.94 -13.36
C GLU A 577 -12.78 18.23 -13.23
N GLN A 578 -12.29 19.23 -13.95
CA GLN A 578 -10.90 19.73 -13.86
C GLN A 578 -9.82 18.68 -14.12
N ASN A 579 -10.14 17.59 -14.82
CA ASN A 579 -9.15 16.57 -15.14
C ASN A 579 -8.32 16.99 -16.35
N GLN A 580 -7.04 16.62 -16.37
CA GLN A 580 -6.15 17.05 -17.42
C GLN A 580 -5.12 16.01 -17.83
N VAL A 581 -4.72 16.08 -19.08
CA VAL A 581 -3.45 15.54 -19.56
C VAL A 581 -2.50 16.68 -19.90
N ILE A 582 -1.23 16.40 -20.20
CA ILE A 582 -0.26 17.48 -20.49
C ILE A 582 -0.77 18.31 -21.65
N PHE A 583 -1.08 19.56 -21.34
CA PHE A 583 -1.62 20.51 -22.29
C PHE A 583 -1.30 21.92 -21.81
N ASP A 584 -0.51 22.63 -22.62
CA ASP A 584 -0.25 24.04 -22.43
C ASP A 584 -1.11 24.82 -23.44
N ASN A 585 -2.15 25.47 -22.93
CA ASN A 585 -3.08 26.26 -23.72
C ASN A 585 -2.51 27.62 -24.18
N GLU A 586 -1.33 28.02 -23.70
CA GLU A 586 -0.63 29.23 -24.12
C GLU A 586 0.38 28.98 -25.25
N THR A 587 0.64 27.70 -25.59
CA THR A 587 1.58 27.34 -26.67
C THR A 587 1.12 27.96 -28.00
N ASP A 588 1.95 28.84 -28.58
CA ASP A 588 1.72 29.44 -29.90
C ASP A 588 1.57 28.32 -30.94
N LEU A 589 0.58 28.46 -31.84
CA LEU A 589 0.33 27.53 -32.95
C LEU A 589 1.62 27.22 -33.74
N LYS A 590 2.52 28.19 -33.88
CA LYS A 590 3.82 28.02 -34.55
C LYS A 590 4.75 27.01 -33.90
N LEU A 591 4.58 26.76 -32.61
CA LEU A 591 5.36 25.80 -31.83
C LEU A 591 4.72 24.41 -31.80
N LYS A 592 3.49 24.25 -32.30
CA LYS A 592 2.80 22.96 -32.41
C LYS A 592 3.27 22.21 -33.65
N ILE A 593 4.57 21.96 -33.72
CA ILE A 593 5.27 21.25 -34.79
C ILE A 593 5.20 19.73 -34.59
N ASP A 594 5.93 18.95 -35.38
CA ASP A 594 5.95 17.49 -35.31
C ASP A 594 6.35 16.90 -33.95
N SER A 595 7.16 17.62 -33.17
CA SER A 595 7.53 17.26 -31.79
C SER A 595 6.47 17.60 -30.73
N TYR A 596 5.33 18.17 -31.12
CA TYR A 596 4.25 18.53 -30.19
C TYR A 596 3.60 17.29 -29.56
N VAL A 597 3.40 17.32 -28.24
CA VAL A 597 2.79 16.20 -27.50
C VAL A 597 1.28 16.19 -27.73
N ILE A 598 0.81 15.21 -28.50
CA ILE A 598 -0.60 14.98 -28.81
C ILE A 598 -1.27 14.22 -27.65
N SER A 599 -1.47 14.90 -26.52
CA SER A 599 -2.20 14.32 -25.38
C SER A 599 -3.69 14.17 -25.68
N GLN A 600 -4.34 13.14 -25.11
CA GLN A 600 -5.68 12.72 -25.52
C GLN A 600 -6.59 12.43 -24.31
N GLY A 601 -7.80 12.97 -24.32
CA GLY A 601 -8.82 12.67 -23.30
C GLY A 601 -8.52 13.34 -21.97
N GLY A 602 -8.92 14.60 -21.79
CA GLY A 602 -8.66 15.36 -20.57
C GLY A 602 -9.38 14.73 -19.38
N ALA A 603 -10.66 14.41 -19.53
CA ALA A 603 -11.34 13.47 -18.64
C ALA A 603 -11.17 12.02 -19.12
N LEU A 604 -11.79 11.66 -20.25
CA LEU A 604 -11.89 10.27 -20.68
C LEU A 604 -11.10 9.98 -21.95
N PHE A 605 -10.33 8.91 -21.93
CA PHE A 605 -9.81 8.26 -23.12
C PHE A 605 -10.37 6.85 -23.23
N ILE A 606 -11.09 6.54 -24.30
CA ILE A 606 -11.69 5.22 -24.56
C ILE A 606 -11.11 4.67 -25.86
N GLN A 607 -10.55 3.46 -25.79
CA GLN A 607 -9.97 2.77 -26.93
C GLN A 607 -10.51 1.34 -27.07
N THR A 608 -10.96 0.98 -28.28
CA THR A 608 -11.27 -0.42 -28.59
C THR A 608 -9.99 -1.28 -28.58
N GLY A 609 -10.14 -2.60 -28.53
CA GLY A 609 -8.99 -3.48 -28.34
C GLY A 609 -9.15 -4.83 -29.03
N SER A 610 -8.75 -5.89 -28.33
CA SER A 610 -8.90 -7.27 -28.78
C SER A 610 -10.37 -7.69 -28.91
N TYR A 611 -11.27 -7.08 -28.14
CA TYR A 611 -12.70 -7.20 -28.38
C TYR A 611 -13.07 -6.48 -29.69
N LEU A 612 -13.47 -7.26 -30.70
CA LEU A 612 -13.91 -6.74 -31.99
C LEU A 612 -15.03 -5.70 -31.87
N LYS A 613 -15.84 -5.75 -30.81
CA LYS A 613 -16.97 -4.85 -30.56
C LYS A 613 -16.88 -4.28 -29.15
N LEU A 614 -16.93 -2.95 -29.05
CA LEU A 614 -17.17 -2.20 -27.82
C LEU A 614 -18.65 -1.78 -27.79
N PHE A 615 -19.36 -2.13 -26.72
CA PHE A 615 -20.70 -1.65 -26.43
C PHE A 615 -20.63 -0.49 -25.44
N LEU A 616 -21.12 0.68 -25.85
CA LEU A 616 -20.97 1.92 -25.11
C LEU A 616 -22.31 2.43 -24.60
N THR A 617 -22.39 2.70 -23.30
CA THR A 617 -23.48 3.42 -22.64
C THR A 617 -22.91 4.60 -21.85
N ILE A 618 -23.31 5.83 -22.17
CA ILE A 618 -22.94 7.04 -21.42
C ILE A 618 -24.19 7.89 -21.25
N ASN A 619 -24.73 7.97 -20.04
CA ASN A 619 -25.97 8.68 -19.75
C ASN A 619 -25.78 9.65 -18.58
N ASN A 620 -26.34 10.85 -18.70
CA ASN A 620 -26.39 11.86 -17.64
C ASN A 620 -25.01 12.13 -16.99
N CYS A 621 -23.96 12.19 -17.81
CA CYS A 621 -22.60 12.49 -17.36
C CYS A 621 -22.22 13.95 -17.62
N HIS A 622 -21.48 14.54 -16.69
CA HIS A 622 -21.04 15.93 -16.74
C HIS A 622 -19.53 16.02 -16.91
N PHE A 623 -19.07 16.78 -17.91
CA PHE A 623 -17.68 17.00 -18.24
C PHE A 623 -17.38 18.49 -18.18
N THR A 624 -16.72 18.94 -17.11
CA THR A 624 -16.52 20.37 -16.88
C THR A 624 -15.05 20.73 -16.65
N ASN A 625 -14.56 21.78 -17.31
CA ASN A 625 -13.20 22.31 -17.15
C ASN A 625 -12.05 21.30 -17.41
N ASN A 626 -12.28 20.27 -18.22
CA ASN A 626 -11.24 19.29 -18.54
C ASN A 626 -10.33 19.77 -19.67
N LYS A 627 -9.08 19.30 -19.70
CA LYS A 627 -8.03 19.82 -20.58
C LYS A 627 -7.20 18.74 -21.26
N ALA A 628 -7.03 18.83 -22.58
CA ALA A 628 -6.12 17.98 -23.35
C ALA A 628 -5.72 18.65 -24.66
N ALA A 629 -4.66 18.19 -25.34
CA ALA A 629 -4.48 18.61 -26.74
C ALA A 629 -5.67 18.15 -27.58
N ASN A 630 -6.21 16.96 -27.32
CA ASN A 630 -7.30 16.37 -28.11
C ASN A 630 -8.37 15.73 -27.24
N GLY A 631 -9.63 16.09 -27.46
CA GLY A 631 -10.75 15.55 -26.68
C GLY A 631 -10.69 16.01 -25.23
N GLY A 632 -11.00 17.29 -24.97
CA GLY A 632 -10.91 17.86 -23.62
C GLY A 632 -11.77 17.10 -22.61
N GLY A 633 -13.05 16.88 -22.93
CA GLY A 633 -13.92 15.99 -22.17
C GLY A 633 -13.69 14.52 -22.50
N LEU A 634 -13.95 14.11 -23.75
CA LEU A 634 -13.90 12.72 -24.19
C LEU A 634 -13.08 12.57 -25.48
N PHE A 635 -12.14 11.63 -25.49
CA PHE A 635 -11.49 11.12 -26.69
C PHE A 635 -11.86 9.64 -26.89
N LEU A 636 -12.57 9.34 -27.97
CA LEU A 636 -12.96 7.99 -28.37
C LEU A 636 -12.12 7.54 -29.57
N PHE A 637 -11.45 6.41 -29.43
CA PHE A 637 -10.53 5.86 -30.41
C PHE A 637 -10.93 4.44 -30.81
N GLN A 638 -11.26 4.24 -32.07
CA GLN A 638 -11.48 2.93 -32.65
C GLN A 638 -10.16 2.45 -33.28
N ASN A 639 -9.67 1.29 -32.86
CA ASN A 639 -8.62 0.56 -33.56
C ASN A 639 -9.13 0.05 -34.92
N TYR A 640 -8.23 -0.06 -35.89
CA TYR A 640 -8.52 -0.64 -37.20
C TYR A 640 -9.19 -2.03 -37.07
N GLN A 641 -10.23 -2.28 -37.85
CA GLN A 641 -11.05 -3.49 -37.90
C GLN A 641 -11.77 -3.85 -36.60
N THR A 642 -12.06 -2.85 -35.75
CA THR A 642 -12.93 -3.00 -34.57
C THR A 642 -14.19 -2.15 -34.73
N PHE A 643 -15.18 -2.30 -33.85
CA PHE A 643 -16.46 -1.59 -33.93
C PHE A 643 -16.83 -0.96 -32.59
N VAL A 644 -17.37 0.26 -32.63
CA VAL A 644 -18.01 0.90 -31.49
C VAL A 644 -19.52 0.91 -31.70
N LEU A 645 -20.26 0.31 -30.78
CA LEU A 645 -21.71 0.18 -30.81
C LEU A 645 -22.32 0.94 -29.63
N VAL A 646 -22.88 2.11 -29.91
CA VAL A 646 -23.61 2.91 -28.92
C VAL A 646 -24.92 2.21 -28.61
N LYS A 647 -25.08 1.75 -27.36
CA LYS A 647 -26.31 1.14 -26.85
C LYS A 647 -27.28 2.19 -26.36
N GLU A 648 -26.79 3.07 -25.50
CA GLU A 648 -27.54 4.21 -24.96
C GLU A 648 -26.60 5.40 -24.83
N TYR A 649 -27.09 6.59 -25.16
CA TYR A 649 -26.32 7.82 -25.03
C TYR A 649 -27.29 9.00 -24.94
N ASP A 650 -27.45 9.58 -23.75
CA ASP A 650 -28.42 10.65 -23.52
C ASP A 650 -28.00 11.61 -22.40
N GLN A 651 -28.42 12.87 -22.53
CA GLN A 651 -28.32 13.91 -21.49
C GLN A 651 -26.89 14.20 -20.98
N ASN A 652 -25.87 14.08 -21.84
CA ASN A 652 -24.50 14.38 -21.44
C ASN A 652 -24.17 15.87 -21.60
N ILE A 653 -23.45 16.45 -20.64
CA ILE A 653 -23.14 17.89 -20.62
C ILE A 653 -21.63 18.09 -20.70
N PHE A 654 -21.20 18.94 -21.62
CA PHE A 654 -19.81 19.36 -21.80
C PHE A 654 -19.73 20.87 -21.62
N GLU A 655 -19.09 21.32 -20.55
CA GLU A 655 -18.98 22.73 -20.20
C GLU A 655 -17.53 23.17 -19.99
N LYS A 656 -17.12 24.29 -20.62
CA LYS A 656 -15.82 24.94 -20.37
C LYS A 656 -14.60 24.01 -20.53
N ASN A 657 -14.71 22.96 -21.33
CA ASN A 657 -13.56 22.11 -21.62
C ASN A 657 -12.64 22.81 -22.62
N TYR A 658 -11.34 22.51 -22.54
CA TYR A 658 -10.30 23.11 -23.39
C TYR A 658 -9.56 22.02 -24.16
N ALA A 659 -9.43 22.21 -25.47
CA ALA A 659 -8.50 21.43 -26.27
C ALA A 659 -8.00 22.17 -27.50
N ASP A 660 -7.00 21.63 -28.19
CA ASP A 660 -6.69 22.10 -29.53
C ASP A 660 -7.77 21.68 -30.52
N ILE A 661 -8.21 20.43 -30.42
CA ILE A 661 -9.18 19.81 -31.33
C ILE A 661 -10.18 18.99 -30.53
N GLY A 662 -11.47 19.31 -30.69
CA GLY A 662 -12.57 18.62 -30.02
C GLY A 662 -12.55 18.90 -28.52
N SER A 663 -12.79 20.16 -28.13
CA SER A 663 -12.75 20.58 -26.72
C SER A 663 -13.75 19.83 -25.84
N GLY A 664 -14.94 19.52 -26.35
CA GLY A 664 -15.87 18.60 -25.71
C GLY A 664 -15.55 17.14 -26.02
N ILE A 665 -15.70 16.75 -27.29
CA ILE A 665 -15.56 15.37 -27.75
C ILE A 665 -14.68 15.30 -29.00
N ARG A 666 -13.79 14.30 -29.05
CA ARG A 666 -13.09 13.91 -30.28
C ARG A 666 -13.26 12.41 -30.54
N TYR A 667 -13.58 12.05 -31.78
CA TYR A 667 -13.74 10.66 -32.20
C TYR A 667 -12.93 10.32 -33.46
N ILE A 668 -12.15 9.24 -33.41
CA ILE A 668 -11.40 8.68 -34.53
C ILE A 668 -11.87 7.24 -34.79
N GLY A 669 -12.33 6.96 -36.00
CA GLY A 669 -12.84 5.65 -36.42
C GLY A 669 -13.03 5.53 -37.94
N GLU A 670 -13.44 4.35 -38.39
CA GLU A 670 -13.64 4.04 -39.82
C GLU A 670 -14.94 4.65 -40.38
N ASP A 671 -14.90 5.11 -41.63
CA ASP A 671 -15.91 6.00 -42.23
C ASP A 671 -17.34 5.42 -42.28
N ASP A 672 -17.50 4.11 -42.46
CA ASP A 672 -18.81 3.49 -42.66
C ASP A 672 -19.72 3.54 -41.41
N GLN A 673 -19.15 3.73 -40.20
CA GLN A 673 -19.91 3.84 -38.94
C GLN A 673 -19.86 5.23 -38.31
N ASN A 674 -19.07 6.12 -38.90
CA ASN A 674 -18.76 7.43 -38.35
C ASN A 674 -20.00 8.32 -38.20
N GLN A 675 -20.89 8.35 -39.20
CA GLN A 675 -22.06 9.23 -39.20
C GLN A 675 -23.07 8.92 -38.09
N ILE A 676 -23.27 7.63 -37.78
CA ILE A 676 -24.24 7.21 -36.75
C ILE A 676 -23.73 7.59 -35.36
N ILE A 677 -22.45 7.32 -35.09
CA ILE A 677 -21.84 7.66 -33.80
C ILE A 677 -21.84 9.18 -33.60
N GLN A 678 -21.48 9.93 -34.64
CA GLN A 678 -21.53 11.40 -34.61
C GLN A 678 -22.94 11.90 -34.28
N TYR A 679 -23.97 11.34 -34.93
CA TYR A 679 -25.36 11.72 -34.65
C TYR A 679 -25.72 11.54 -33.17
N TYR A 680 -25.35 10.41 -32.55
CA TYR A 680 -25.58 10.20 -31.12
C TYR A 680 -24.82 11.21 -30.26
N LEU A 681 -23.52 11.39 -30.51
CA LEU A 681 -22.68 12.29 -29.71
C LEU A 681 -23.12 13.76 -29.81
N GLU A 682 -23.55 14.21 -30.98
CA GLU A 682 -23.98 15.60 -31.22
C GLU A 682 -25.39 15.89 -30.72
N LYS A 683 -26.37 15.05 -31.06
CA LYS A 683 -27.80 15.36 -30.82
C LYS A 683 -28.25 15.12 -29.39
N ARG A 684 -27.45 14.40 -28.62
CA ARG A 684 -27.77 13.97 -27.25
C ARG A 684 -26.82 14.56 -26.20
N SER A 685 -25.98 15.51 -26.61
CA SER A 685 -25.10 16.26 -25.72
C SER A 685 -25.42 17.75 -25.73
N VAL A 686 -25.12 18.42 -24.63
CA VAL A 686 -25.16 19.88 -24.52
C VAL A 686 -23.74 20.41 -24.41
N PHE A 687 -23.37 21.36 -25.28
CA PHE A 687 -22.05 21.99 -25.29
C PHE A 687 -22.17 23.47 -24.91
N THR A 688 -21.51 23.90 -23.84
CA THR A 688 -21.51 25.29 -23.37
C THR A 688 -20.09 25.77 -23.10
N ASP A 689 -19.72 26.92 -23.66
CA ASP A 689 -18.43 27.60 -23.40
C ASP A 689 -17.16 26.74 -23.58
N ASN A 690 -17.20 25.67 -24.39
CA ASN A 690 -16.01 24.87 -24.67
C ASN A 690 -15.10 25.61 -25.67
N VAL A 691 -13.79 25.55 -25.44
CA VAL A 691 -12.81 26.33 -26.22
C VAL A 691 -11.86 25.41 -26.96
N GLY A 692 -11.97 25.43 -28.29
CA GLY A 692 -11.05 24.77 -29.21
C GLY A 692 -10.02 25.76 -29.77
N LEU A 693 -8.72 25.53 -29.55
CA LEU A 693 -7.65 26.48 -29.92
C LEU A 693 -7.26 26.42 -31.40
N ILE A 694 -7.35 25.25 -32.03
CA ILE A 694 -7.05 25.08 -33.47
C ILE A 694 -8.36 25.00 -34.27
N TYR A 695 -9.31 24.22 -33.77
CA TYR A 695 -10.65 24.11 -34.34
C TYR A 695 -11.68 24.43 -33.27
N SER A 696 -12.55 25.41 -33.53
CA SER A 696 -13.52 25.92 -32.55
C SER A 696 -14.64 24.95 -32.21
N ASP A 697 -14.94 24.00 -33.12
CA ASP A 697 -16.04 23.06 -32.93
C ASP A 697 -15.79 22.17 -31.71
N PRO A 698 -16.76 22.06 -30.78
CA PRO A 698 -16.56 21.32 -29.54
C PRO A 698 -16.59 19.80 -29.76
N ILE A 699 -17.16 19.35 -30.87
CA ILE A 699 -17.23 17.96 -31.29
C ILE A 699 -16.56 17.82 -32.65
N ILE A 700 -15.54 16.98 -32.71
CA ILE A 700 -14.75 16.79 -33.93
C ILE A 700 -14.56 15.30 -34.20
N GLN A 701 -14.87 14.92 -35.44
CA GLN A 701 -14.62 13.59 -35.96
C GLN A 701 -13.49 13.56 -36.99
N GLY A 702 -12.80 12.42 -37.02
CA GLY A 702 -11.82 12.07 -38.02
C GLY A 702 -10.50 12.80 -37.84
N PHE A 703 -9.63 12.58 -38.82
CA PHE A 703 -8.34 13.24 -38.90
C PHE A 703 -8.51 14.68 -39.36
N LYS A 704 -7.58 15.54 -38.95
CA LYS A 704 -7.48 16.94 -39.32
C LYS A 704 -6.17 17.21 -40.03
N ARG A 705 -6.05 18.42 -40.57
CA ARG A 705 -4.90 18.85 -41.35
C ARG A 705 -3.59 18.47 -40.66
N ASN A 706 -2.67 17.93 -41.46
CA ASN A 706 -1.35 17.45 -41.07
C ASN A 706 -1.33 16.29 -40.07
N GLU A 707 -2.46 15.69 -39.71
CA GLU A 707 -2.48 14.42 -38.98
C GLU A 707 -2.36 13.27 -39.97
N ARG A 708 -1.18 12.66 -40.03
CA ARG A 708 -0.91 11.50 -40.88
C ARG A 708 -1.09 10.21 -40.08
N ILE A 709 -1.66 9.19 -40.71
CA ILE A 709 -1.72 7.86 -40.10
C ILE A 709 -0.39 7.12 -40.25
N GLN A 710 -0.10 6.19 -39.35
CA GLN A 710 1.17 5.44 -39.39
C GLN A 710 1.26 4.45 -40.55
N SER A 711 0.12 3.90 -41.00
CA SER A 711 0.02 2.98 -42.14
C SER A 711 -1.44 2.83 -42.57
N GLU A 712 -1.68 2.29 -43.77
CA GLU A 712 -3.04 2.01 -44.28
C GLU A 712 -3.88 1.08 -43.37
N ASN A 713 -3.23 0.33 -42.47
CA ASN A 713 -3.89 -0.59 -41.54
C ASN A 713 -3.84 -0.09 -40.08
N SER A 714 -3.71 1.23 -39.87
CA SER A 714 -3.68 1.84 -38.53
C SER A 714 -4.42 3.17 -38.55
N LEU A 715 -5.20 3.42 -37.49
CA LEU A 715 -5.82 4.72 -37.23
C LEU A 715 -5.01 5.57 -36.24
N THR A 716 -3.86 5.06 -35.78
CA THR A 716 -2.95 5.85 -34.95
C THR A 716 -2.28 6.90 -35.82
N PHE A 717 -2.25 8.15 -35.35
CA PHE A 717 -1.74 9.27 -36.11
C PHE A 717 -0.64 10.03 -35.36
N GLU A 718 0.15 10.74 -36.15
CA GLU A 718 1.16 11.70 -35.73
C GLU A 718 1.10 12.92 -36.65
N LEU A 719 1.90 13.96 -36.38
CA LEU A 719 1.91 15.15 -37.22
C LEU A 719 2.91 15.07 -38.37
N CYS A 720 2.58 15.68 -39.50
CA CYS A 720 3.50 15.81 -40.63
C CYS A 720 4.80 16.52 -40.21
N PRO A 721 5.98 15.98 -40.58
CA PRO A 721 7.27 16.58 -40.27
C PRO A 721 7.48 17.89 -41.03
N GLU A 722 8.46 18.67 -40.57
CA GLU A 722 8.90 19.89 -41.26
C GLU A 722 9.23 19.61 -42.73
N GLY A 723 8.83 20.53 -43.62
CA GLY A 723 9.00 20.38 -45.06
C GLY A 723 7.92 19.54 -45.75
N SER A 724 6.88 19.11 -45.04
CA SER A 724 5.74 18.40 -45.60
C SER A 724 4.40 18.94 -45.09
N PHE A 725 3.30 18.60 -45.76
CA PHE A 725 1.95 18.95 -45.32
C PHE A 725 0.92 17.91 -45.78
N LEU A 726 -0.28 17.93 -45.19
CA LEU A 726 -1.42 17.12 -45.60
C LEU A 726 -2.72 17.91 -45.37
N GLN A 727 -3.47 18.21 -46.43
CA GLN A 727 -4.61 19.13 -46.36
C GLN A 727 -5.75 18.61 -45.47
N ASN A 728 -6.18 17.36 -45.67
CA ASN A 728 -7.39 16.81 -45.05
C ASN A 728 -7.11 15.80 -43.91
N GLY A 729 -5.84 15.49 -43.62
CA GLY A 729 -5.49 14.45 -42.64
C GLY A 729 -5.84 13.04 -43.11
N GLY A 730 -5.37 12.02 -42.40
CA GLY A 730 -5.81 10.63 -42.58
C GLY A 730 -5.05 9.82 -43.64
N GLU A 731 -4.16 10.44 -44.40
CA GLU A 731 -3.26 9.75 -45.33
C GLU A 731 -1.96 9.31 -44.64
N PRO A 732 -1.33 8.20 -45.07
CA PRO A 732 -0.08 7.72 -44.47
C PRO A 732 1.15 8.54 -44.88
N VAL A 733 1.07 9.26 -45.99
CA VAL A 733 2.18 10.01 -46.57
C VAL A 733 1.80 11.48 -46.68
N CYS A 734 2.61 12.35 -46.07
CA CYS A 734 2.48 13.80 -46.25
C CYS A 734 3.08 14.22 -47.59
N GLU A 735 2.44 15.17 -48.25
CA GLU A 735 2.93 15.78 -49.48
C GLU A 735 4.19 16.60 -49.21
N ILE A 736 5.18 16.48 -50.11
CA ILE A 736 6.42 17.26 -50.02
C ILE A 736 6.09 18.72 -50.32
N CYS A 737 6.57 19.63 -49.47
CA CYS A 737 6.32 21.05 -49.63
C CYS A 737 6.92 21.59 -50.94
N GLY A 738 6.07 22.13 -51.80
CA GLY A 738 6.47 22.68 -53.10
C GLY A 738 7.36 23.93 -53.01
N ILE A 739 7.99 24.31 -54.13
CA ILE A 739 8.90 25.45 -54.21
C ILE A 739 8.24 26.82 -53.94
N SER A 740 6.91 26.87 -53.94
CA SER A 740 6.11 28.07 -53.70
C SER A 740 5.74 28.29 -52.23
N ALA A 741 5.96 27.30 -51.35
CA ALA A 741 5.46 27.28 -49.98
C ALA A 741 6.52 26.92 -48.94
N ASN A 742 6.40 27.47 -47.75
CA ASN A 742 7.16 27.10 -46.56
C ASN A 742 6.24 26.33 -45.61
N CYS A 743 6.53 25.04 -45.43
CA CYS A 743 5.73 24.13 -44.62
C CYS A 743 6.52 23.81 -43.34
N ILE A 744 6.08 24.38 -42.23
CA ILE A 744 6.70 24.17 -40.91
C ILE A 744 6.36 22.76 -40.38
N GLY A 745 5.33 22.10 -40.94
CA GLY A 745 4.80 20.86 -40.39
C GLY A 745 3.97 21.09 -39.12
N GLY A 746 3.63 20.02 -38.41
CA GLY A 746 2.75 20.12 -37.24
C GLY A 746 1.35 20.59 -37.61
N TYR A 747 0.67 21.35 -36.76
CA TYR A 747 -0.64 21.93 -37.09
C TYR A 747 -0.59 23.23 -37.91
N ASN A 748 0.59 23.64 -38.37
CA ASN A 748 0.78 24.90 -39.08
C ASN A 748 0.26 24.85 -40.52
N LEU A 749 -0.33 25.96 -40.96
CA LEU A 749 -0.65 26.18 -42.37
C LEU A 749 0.62 26.45 -43.19
N PRO A 750 0.73 25.88 -44.41
CA PRO A 750 1.74 26.31 -45.36
C PRO A 750 1.66 27.82 -45.60
N THR A 751 2.81 28.48 -45.57
CA THR A 751 2.96 29.92 -45.81
C THR A 751 3.67 30.16 -47.14
N PRO A 752 3.43 31.27 -47.86
CA PRO A 752 4.10 31.51 -49.13
C PRO A 752 5.62 31.70 -48.97
N ARG A 753 6.45 31.13 -49.86
CA ARG A 753 7.89 31.45 -49.90
C ARG A 753 8.14 32.84 -50.47
N LYS A 754 9.37 33.34 -50.34
CA LYS A 754 9.81 34.59 -50.97
C LYS A 754 9.43 34.58 -52.46
N HIS A 755 8.86 35.69 -52.97
CA HIS A 755 8.34 35.86 -54.33
C HIS A 755 6.98 35.22 -54.64
N TYR A 756 6.37 34.52 -53.68
CA TYR A 756 5.02 33.99 -53.79
C TYR A 756 4.08 34.72 -52.81
N TRP A 757 2.78 34.78 -53.15
CA TRP A 757 1.74 35.32 -52.29
C TRP A 757 0.50 34.43 -52.32
N ARG A 758 -0.37 34.57 -51.31
CA ARG A 758 -1.67 33.91 -51.23
C ARG A 758 -2.73 34.95 -50.85
N ASP A 759 -3.91 34.83 -51.43
CA ASP A 759 -5.06 35.66 -51.06
C ASP A 759 -5.48 35.39 -49.60
N THR A 760 -5.66 36.46 -48.84
CA THR A 760 -5.98 36.41 -47.41
C THR A 760 -7.45 36.10 -47.15
N GLU A 761 -8.37 36.38 -48.09
CA GLU A 761 -9.82 36.20 -47.85
C GLU A 761 -10.25 34.72 -47.80
N ASN A 762 -9.53 33.80 -48.46
CA ASN A 762 -9.75 32.35 -48.43
C ASN A 762 -8.59 31.55 -47.77
N SER A 763 -7.75 32.23 -46.98
CA SER A 763 -6.42 31.76 -46.56
C SER A 763 -6.37 30.54 -45.62
N GLN A 764 -7.50 30.01 -45.18
CA GLN A 764 -7.57 28.79 -44.38
C GLN A 764 -7.83 27.52 -45.21
N GLU A 765 -8.26 27.65 -46.46
CA GLU A 765 -8.75 26.52 -47.28
C GLU A 765 -7.93 26.28 -48.56
N THR A 766 -7.24 27.27 -49.12
CA THR A 766 -6.49 27.10 -50.37
C THR A 766 -4.97 27.04 -50.17
N LEU A 767 -4.34 26.07 -50.86
CA LEU A 767 -2.89 25.88 -50.94
C LEU A 767 -2.29 26.50 -52.22
N GLU A 768 -3.09 27.27 -52.95
CA GLU A 768 -2.63 27.94 -54.16
C GLU A 768 -1.79 29.17 -53.81
N PHE A 769 -0.55 29.16 -54.29
CA PHE A 769 0.40 30.26 -54.16
C PHE A 769 0.73 30.83 -55.53
N TYR A 770 0.55 32.14 -55.68
CA TYR A 770 0.79 32.83 -56.94
C TYR A 770 2.18 33.48 -56.94
N TYR A 771 2.93 33.32 -58.02
CA TYR A 771 4.23 33.98 -58.20
C TYR A 771 4.02 35.47 -58.54
N CYS A 772 4.67 36.37 -57.80
CA CYS A 772 4.66 37.81 -58.04
C CYS A 772 5.49 38.16 -59.28
N SER A 773 4.92 38.03 -60.49
CA SER A 773 5.64 38.21 -61.77
C SER A 773 6.12 39.63 -62.06
N ASN A 774 5.41 40.65 -61.57
CA ASN A 774 5.68 42.06 -61.92
C ASN A 774 6.67 42.77 -60.97
N ASP A 775 6.77 42.33 -59.71
CA ASP A 775 7.72 42.88 -58.72
C ASP A 775 8.00 41.85 -57.61
N PRO A 776 8.90 40.88 -57.85
CA PRO A 776 9.15 39.76 -56.94
C PRO A 776 9.65 40.22 -55.55
N GLU A 777 10.35 41.34 -55.47
CA GLU A 777 10.92 41.88 -54.22
C GLU A 777 9.88 42.62 -53.37
N LYS A 778 8.76 43.08 -53.96
CA LYS A 778 7.63 43.69 -53.22
C LYS A 778 6.55 42.71 -52.79
N CYS A 779 6.75 41.41 -52.98
CA CYS A 779 5.84 40.37 -52.54
C CYS A 779 5.77 40.37 -51.00
N LEU A 780 4.83 41.12 -50.43
CA LEU A 780 4.77 41.47 -49.01
C LEU A 780 4.33 40.26 -48.17
N PHE A 781 5.27 39.72 -47.39
CA PHE A 781 4.96 38.83 -46.25
C PHE A 781 4.43 39.66 -45.08
N LYS A 782 3.21 40.19 -45.21
CA LYS A 782 2.51 40.83 -44.09
C LYS A 782 1.07 40.36 -44.08
N SER A 783 0.70 39.66 -43.02
CA SER A 783 -0.67 39.62 -42.53
C SER A 783 -1.22 41.06 -42.59
N LEU A 784 -2.33 41.26 -43.29
CA LEU A 784 -3.08 42.51 -43.27
C LEU A 784 -3.53 42.80 -41.83
N ARG A 785 -2.69 43.46 -41.02
CA ARG A 785 -3.22 44.43 -40.06
C ARG A 785 -3.68 45.60 -40.91
N GLN A 786 -4.99 45.62 -41.17
CA GLN A 786 -5.82 46.78 -41.47
C GLN A 786 -5.05 48.08 -41.72
N ASN A 787 -4.57 48.29 -42.95
CA ASN A 787 -4.41 49.64 -43.45
C ASN A 787 -5.55 49.86 -44.44
N LYS A 788 -6.68 50.31 -43.87
CA LYS A 788 -7.73 51.01 -44.60
C LYS A 788 -7.06 52.05 -45.50
N ILE A 789 -7.18 51.89 -46.81
CA ILE A 789 -6.76 52.91 -47.77
C ILE A 789 -7.67 54.13 -47.52
N LEU A 790 -7.13 55.11 -46.80
CA LEU A 790 -7.68 56.46 -46.75
C LEU A 790 -7.33 57.14 -48.07
N TYR A 791 -8.34 57.45 -48.88
CA TYR A 791 -8.18 58.36 -50.01
C TYR A 791 -7.86 59.76 -49.47
N PHE A 792 -6.63 60.22 -49.63
CA PHE A 792 -6.26 61.62 -49.40
C PHE A 792 -6.29 62.38 -50.73
N ARG A 793 -7.20 63.34 -50.86
CA ARG A 793 -7.10 64.39 -51.89
C ARG A 793 -6.49 65.60 -51.20
N ALA A 794 -5.26 65.96 -51.56
CA ALA A 794 -4.61 67.16 -51.06
C ALA A 794 -5.42 68.39 -51.52
N ILE A 795 -5.91 69.17 -50.56
CA ILE A 795 -6.41 70.52 -50.78
C ILE A 795 -5.37 71.47 -50.16
N GLN A 796 -5.10 72.56 -50.87
CA GLN A 796 -4.08 73.58 -50.60
C GLN A 796 -3.84 73.95 -49.12
N ASN A 797 -2.62 74.43 -48.85
CA ASN A 797 -2.17 75.15 -47.65
C ASN A 797 -2.07 74.35 -46.33
N GLY A 798 -1.35 73.23 -46.32
CA GLY A 798 -0.87 72.62 -45.07
C GLY A 798 -1.95 72.00 -44.18
N PHE A 799 -3.14 71.72 -44.72
CA PHE A 799 -4.19 70.94 -44.06
C PHE A 799 -4.44 69.62 -44.80
N ALA A 800 -4.71 68.55 -44.06
CA ALA A 800 -5.12 67.24 -44.56
C ALA A 800 -6.56 66.92 -44.08
N ILE A 801 -7.41 66.42 -44.98
CA ILE A 801 -8.72 65.86 -44.59
C ILE A 801 -8.51 64.39 -44.20
N VAL A 802 -8.87 64.06 -42.97
CA VAL A 802 -8.86 62.70 -42.42
C VAL A 802 -10.30 62.19 -42.41
N MET A 803 -10.56 61.09 -43.11
CA MET A 803 -11.89 60.47 -43.15
C MET A 803 -11.94 59.20 -42.30
N GLY A 804 -12.73 59.20 -41.23
CA GLY A 804 -12.95 58.04 -40.37
C GLY A 804 -14.23 57.30 -40.73
N TYR A 805 -14.16 55.97 -40.87
CA TYR A 805 -15.34 55.13 -41.07
C TYR A 805 -15.86 54.63 -39.72
N LEU A 806 -17.12 54.95 -39.37
CA LEU A 806 -17.73 54.55 -38.09
C LEU A 806 -18.58 53.27 -38.18
N GLY A 807 -18.76 52.71 -39.37
CA GLY A 807 -19.60 51.54 -39.62
C GLY A 807 -20.58 51.79 -40.77
N VAL A 808 -21.26 50.72 -41.20
CA VAL A 808 -22.04 50.57 -42.44
C VAL A 808 -22.73 51.87 -42.89
N GLY A 809 -22.15 52.52 -43.90
CA GLY A 809 -22.79 53.61 -44.65
C GLY A 809 -22.51 55.05 -44.19
N MET A 810 -21.72 55.30 -43.14
CA MET A 810 -21.39 56.67 -42.70
C MET A 810 -19.88 56.97 -42.61
N ILE A 811 -19.49 58.16 -43.09
CA ILE A 811 -18.11 58.68 -43.08
C ILE A 811 -18.06 59.95 -42.21
N ASP A 812 -17.13 59.99 -41.26
CA ASP A 812 -16.75 61.20 -40.51
C ASP A 812 -15.55 61.87 -41.21
N MET A 813 -15.53 63.20 -41.35
CA MET A 813 -14.47 63.95 -42.04
C MET A 813 -13.93 65.09 -41.18
N GLN A 814 -12.63 65.09 -40.88
CA GLN A 814 -11.96 66.12 -40.08
C GLN A 814 -10.77 66.75 -40.82
N LEU A 815 -10.62 68.08 -40.72
CA LEU A 815 -9.48 68.82 -41.29
C LEU A 815 -8.37 68.97 -40.23
N LYS A 816 -7.12 68.58 -40.51
CA LYS A 816 -5.97 68.72 -39.59
C LYS A 816 -4.78 69.42 -40.23
N GLN A 817 -4.14 70.34 -39.50
CA GLN A 817 -2.96 71.09 -39.96
C GLN A 817 -1.66 70.30 -39.74
N ILE A 818 -0.74 70.30 -40.71
CA ILE A 818 0.56 69.64 -40.63
C ILE A 818 1.66 70.71 -40.73
N THR A 819 2.60 70.73 -39.77
CA THR A 819 3.70 71.71 -39.72
C THR A 819 5.04 70.98 -39.59
N CYS A 820 5.95 71.17 -40.55
CA CYS A 820 7.34 70.69 -40.46
C CYS A 820 8.25 71.83 -39.97
N VAL A 821 9.14 71.54 -39.02
CA VAL A 821 10.12 72.51 -38.48
C VAL A 821 11.53 72.02 -38.78
N GLN A 822 12.38 72.90 -39.32
CA GLN A 822 13.79 72.61 -39.60
C GLN A 822 14.65 72.94 -38.37
N VAL A 823 15.50 71.99 -37.94
CA VAL A 823 16.49 72.20 -36.88
C VAL A 823 17.82 71.62 -37.37
N GLY A 824 18.77 72.51 -37.71
CA GLY A 824 19.99 72.12 -38.44
C GLY A 824 19.68 71.63 -39.85
N ASP A 825 20.38 70.59 -40.30
CA ASP A 825 20.17 69.98 -41.63
C ASP A 825 18.98 69.00 -41.68
N ASN A 826 18.24 68.83 -40.57
CA ASN A 826 17.16 67.85 -40.44
C ASN A 826 15.79 68.52 -40.28
N TYR A 827 14.77 67.92 -40.90
CA TYR A 827 13.37 68.36 -40.79
C TYR A 827 12.58 67.41 -39.87
N TYR A 828 11.84 67.97 -38.92
CA TYR A 828 11.04 67.23 -37.95
C TYR A 828 9.55 67.57 -38.09
N ASN A 829 8.68 66.56 -37.95
CA ASN A 829 7.23 66.73 -37.85
C ASN A 829 6.82 66.62 -36.37
N LEU A 830 5.97 67.53 -35.90
CA LEU A 830 5.57 67.64 -34.48
C LEU A 830 4.36 66.77 -34.09
N LEU A 831 3.92 65.81 -34.93
CA LEU A 831 2.85 64.86 -34.59
C LEU A 831 3.32 63.39 -34.58
N PRO A 832 2.86 62.55 -33.63
CA PRO A 832 3.30 61.18 -33.48
C PRO A 832 2.53 60.27 -34.44
N GLN A 833 2.85 60.29 -35.73
CA GLN A 833 2.65 59.18 -36.68
C GLN A 833 3.16 59.54 -38.10
N ALA A 834 4.25 58.87 -38.50
CA ALA A 834 4.60 58.43 -39.86
C ALA A 834 4.50 59.39 -41.08
N PHE A 835 5.03 60.62 -41.02
CA PHE A 835 5.29 61.42 -42.24
C PHE A 835 6.71 61.98 -42.24
N ALA A 836 7.50 61.65 -43.28
CA ALA A 836 8.82 62.23 -43.52
C ALA A 836 8.71 63.54 -44.31
N CYS A 837 9.34 64.62 -43.84
CA CYS A 837 9.27 65.94 -44.47
C CYS A 837 10.11 66.06 -45.77
N SER A 838 10.70 64.97 -46.28
CA SER A 838 11.68 64.97 -47.39
C SER A 838 11.12 64.54 -48.76
N SER A 839 9.83 64.69 -49.02
CA SER A 839 9.25 64.35 -50.34
C SER A 839 9.25 65.55 -51.29
N ASP A 840 9.44 65.30 -52.59
CA ASP A 840 9.48 66.28 -53.71
C ASP A 840 8.21 67.16 -53.86
N PHE A 841 7.25 67.03 -52.96
CA PHE A 841 5.99 67.76 -52.95
C PHE A 841 6.14 69.27 -52.73
N TYR A 842 7.23 69.73 -52.10
CA TYR A 842 7.42 71.16 -51.78
C TYR A 842 8.06 71.98 -52.91
N ASN A 843 8.64 71.35 -53.94
CA ASN A 843 9.44 72.02 -54.96
C ASN A 843 8.74 72.24 -56.31
N LYS A 844 7.41 72.10 -56.39
CA LYS A 844 6.66 72.40 -57.62
C LYS A 844 5.75 73.62 -57.46
N THR A 845 6.11 74.69 -58.16
CA THR A 845 5.26 75.86 -58.39
C THR A 845 4.08 75.45 -59.28
N ILE A 846 2.85 75.49 -58.75
CA ILE A 846 1.63 75.15 -59.48
C ILE A 846 0.77 76.41 -59.67
N VAL A 847 0.34 76.62 -60.92
CA VAL A 847 -0.53 77.69 -61.42
C VAL A 847 -1.99 77.42 -60.99
N PRO A 848 -2.79 78.44 -60.61
CA PRO A 848 -4.14 78.22 -60.08
C PRO A 848 -5.16 77.93 -61.18
N ILE A 849 -5.98 76.89 -60.98
CA ILE A 849 -7.24 76.72 -61.74
C ILE A 849 -8.39 77.09 -60.80
N SER A 850 -9.18 78.08 -61.20
CA SER A 850 -10.41 78.49 -60.52
C SER A 850 -11.55 77.51 -60.79
N LEU A 851 -12.27 77.17 -59.73
CA LEU A 851 -13.48 76.35 -59.69
C LEU A 851 -14.51 76.77 -60.75
N ILE A 852 -15.11 75.80 -61.45
CA ILE A 852 -16.52 75.74 -61.88
C ILE A 852 -16.74 74.38 -62.59
N PHE A 853 -17.84 73.69 -62.26
CA PHE A 853 -18.35 72.36 -62.73
C PHE A 853 -17.84 71.09 -62.01
N LEU A 854 -18.67 70.46 -61.16
CA LEU A 854 -19.72 69.53 -61.59
C LEU A 854 -20.54 69.03 -60.37
N THR A 855 -21.87 69.10 -60.50
CA THR A 855 -22.91 68.65 -59.56
C THR A 855 -23.44 67.24 -59.91
N ILE A 856 -23.51 66.36 -58.89
CA ILE A 856 -24.61 65.46 -58.43
C ILE A 856 -25.49 64.71 -59.46
N GLN A 857 -25.67 63.37 -59.32
CA GLN A 857 -26.98 62.71 -59.00
C GLN A 857 -26.96 61.17 -58.82
N ILE A 858 -28.02 60.71 -58.14
CA ILE A 858 -28.33 59.43 -57.46
C ILE A 858 -29.02 58.42 -58.41
N ALA A 859 -28.88 57.10 -58.19
CA ALA A 859 -29.99 56.11 -58.34
C ALA A 859 -29.64 54.70 -57.79
N PHE A 860 -30.55 54.14 -56.98
CA PHE A 860 -30.67 52.70 -56.67
C PHE A 860 -31.74 52.08 -57.59
N VAL A 861 -31.61 50.80 -57.96
CA VAL A 861 -32.64 49.72 -58.00
C VAL A 861 -32.13 48.50 -58.82
N SER A 862 -32.54 47.32 -58.34
CA SER A 862 -32.26 45.92 -58.70
C SER A 862 -32.47 45.47 -60.15
N ASN A 863 -31.71 44.47 -60.62
CA ASN A 863 -32.24 43.22 -61.15
C ASN A 863 -31.18 42.11 -61.36
N ASN A 864 -31.65 40.87 -61.25
CA ASN A 864 -30.98 39.59 -61.44
C ASN A 864 -30.48 39.32 -62.88
N ASP A 865 -29.66 38.26 -62.95
CA ASP A 865 -29.36 37.35 -64.07
C ASP A 865 -28.07 37.53 -64.89
N SER A 866 -27.14 36.61 -64.59
CA SER A 866 -26.46 35.67 -65.50
C SER A 866 -25.21 36.12 -66.32
N THR A 867 -24.18 35.25 -66.20
CA THR A 867 -22.98 35.03 -67.07
C THR A 867 -21.89 36.11 -67.02
N VAL A 868 -20.60 35.84 -66.77
CA VAL A 868 -19.73 34.64 -66.63
C VAL A 868 -18.83 34.85 -65.42
#